data_AF-A0A9D3WSS2-F1
#
_entry.id   AF-A0A9D3WSS2-F1
#
_cell.length_a   1.000
_cell.length_b   1.000
_cell.length_c   1.000
_cell.angle_alpha   90.00
_cell.angle_beta   90.00
_cell.angle_gamma   90.00
#
_symmetry.space_group_name_H-M   'P 1'
#
loop_
_entity.id
_entity.type
_entity.pdbx_description
1 polymer ?
#
loop_
_entity_poly.entity_id
_entity_poly.type
_entity_poly.pdbx_seq_one_letter_code
_entity_poly.pdbx_strand_id
1 'polypeptide(L)'
;MNIAFKSWIFLIILVDSGETSAEDKPCDLPLIENGKIAQYYYSFKSYYFPMSKEKKLSYTCVAGYTTESGSQDARITCTATGWSPAPKCYRKCSKPLLENGIFSDTKVSYKIWEQLLYRCASGYQTPGGNADETVQCLPEGWSSHPNCAKKFERCLVPDLHHGHYSTIQRILKLNETLMYECDEGYHTRGGNTIEKAVCRTYGWSLTPNCTKVTCSLLSEIEHGNFYPKKKSYEEGDVVQFLCQKNYSLNGSDLIQCYDFGWYPEPPICEDRRNKCPPPPQPPNANIFTDLRTYHNGAKVHLACQLNFTMRGSEEIQCENGKWTSPPSCIVSEVNEKIPCDQPPPIEKGTAITEDKMYYTGDTIRYSCDHGYSINGSNEITCEMGKWTSPPKCVETRETCPSPPAVKNGASFGPLLTNYTAGSSVKYRCHRYHILEGPETVHCVQGKWTAQPTCLEPCTLNVDDVSNNNIEMKWRLEGELFFLHGDTIDFVCKQGYYLSSSSRQSQLTVQCTRGKLRYPTCIMKDPKEKCGSPPVIKNGDVIGPRLTEYENDSSVEYTCFDHHFLQGSNTVYCSNGQWTTPPDCIEPCTLSKEVMDKNNLILRWSFDDKSYFFHGDYIEFQCKENHYGAPSTSVFDFRVQCSRGQLTYPRCVERGR
;
A
#
# COMPACT_ATOMS: atom_id res chain seq x y z
N MET A 1 39.66 30.30 75.76
CA MET A 1 39.43 31.21 74.62
C MET A 1 39.66 30.40 73.34
N ASN A 2 38.57 29.97 72.69
CA ASN A 2 38.36 29.70 71.26
C ASN A 2 39.61 29.42 70.37
N ILE A 3 39.75 28.31 69.63
CA ILE A 3 38.86 27.74 68.59
C ILE A 3 39.23 26.28 68.26
N ALA A 4 38.19 25.56 67.79
CA ALA A 4 38.03 24.22 67.25
C ALA A 4 39.18 23.52 66.49
N PHE A 5 39.22 22.18 66.58
CA PHE A 5 39.13 21.28 65.42
C PHE A 5 38.55 19.92 65.86
N LYS A 6 37.41 19.52 65.26
CA LYS A 6 36.72 18.25 65.51
C LYS A 6 37.44 17.11 64.78
N SER A 7 37.75 16.06 65.54
CA SER A 7 38.33 14.79 65.09
C SER A 7 37.44 14.07 64.07
N TRP A 8 38.01 13.66 62.93
CA TRP A 8 37.35 12.84 61.91
C TRP A 8 37.63 11.35 62.18
N ILE A 9 36.55 10.59 62.31
CA ILE A 9 36.55 9.12 62.39
C ILE A 9 36.74 8.58 60.97
N PHE A 10 37.79 7.77 60.77
CA PHE A 10 38.00 7.03 59.53
C PHE A 10 37.02 5.85 59.45
N LEU A 11 36.01 5.97 58.59
CA LEU A 11 35.22 4.84 58.10
C LEU A 11 36.00 4.19 56.94
N ILE A 12 36.53 2.99 57.17
CA ILE A 12 37.07 2.13 56.12
C ILE A 12 35.89 1.62 55.31
N ILE A 13 35.62 2.27 54.17
CA ILE A 13 34.71 1.75 53.15
C ILE A 13 35.49 0.70 52.36
N LEU A 14 35.18 -0.57 52.60
CA LEU A 14 35.48 -1.66 51.67
C LEU A 14 34.74 -1.34 50.37
N VAL A 15 35.46 -0.85 49.37
CA VAL A 15 34.98 -0.78 48.00
C VAL A 15 35.06 -2.20 47.47
N ASP A 16 33.97 -2.95 47.64
CA ASP A 16 33.77 -4.19 46.91
C ASP A 16 33.64 -3.80 45.44
N SER A 17 34.53 -4.32 44.60
CA SER A 17 34.51 -4.18 43.16
C SER A 17 33.34 -5.00 42.61
N GLY A 18 32.12 -4.61 42.95
CA GLY A 18 30.92 -5.11 42.31
C GLY A 18 30.94 -4.61 40.87
N GLU A 19 31.44 -5.45 39.97
CA GLU A 19 31.05 -5.42 38.57
C GLU A 19 29.52 -5.30 38.54
N THR A 20 29.02 -4.09 38.25
CA THR A 20 27.64 -3.92 37.81
C THR A 20 27.59 -4.52 36.42
N SER A 21 27.52 -5.85 36.36
CA SER A 21 26.94 -6.54 35.22
C SER A 21 25.51 -6.02 35.14
N ALA A 22 25.30 -4.99 34.32
CA ALA A 22 23.98 -4.59 33.92
C ALA A 22 23.39 -5.82 33.24
N GLU A 23 22.57 -6.58 33.98
CA GLU A 23 21.87 -7.75 33.46
C GLU A 23 21.35 -7.40 32.07
N ASP A 24 21.80 -8.16 31.08
CA ASP A 24 21.36 -8.03 29.70
C ASP A 24 19.86 -8.31 29.68
N LYS A 25 19.01 -7.30 29.90
CA LYS A 25 17.56 -7.47 29.86
C LYS A 25 17.14 -7.62 28.40
N PRO A 26 16.71 -8.82 27.97
CA PRO A 26 16.15 -9.00 26.65
C PRO A 26 14.75 -8.35 26.59
N CYS A 27 14.28 -8.01 25.40
CA CYS A 27 12.99 -7.33 25.23
C CYS A 27 11.83 -8.33 25.10
N ASP A 28 10.81 -8.17 25.94
CA ASP A 28 9.58 -8.96 25.84
C ASP A 28 8.72 -8.59 24.62
N LEU A 29 7.67 -9.36 24.35
CA LEU A 29 6.67 -9.08 23.31
C LEU A 29 6.09 -7.67 23.51
N PRO A 30 6.24 -6.73 22.54
CA PRO A 30 5.71 -5.38 22.70
C PRO A 30 4.19 -5.36 22.69
N LEU A 31 3.62 -4.56 23.58
CA LEU A 31 2.21 -4.18 23.55
C LEU A 31 2.10 -2.87 22.76
N ILE A 32 1.41 -2.92 21.62
CA ILE A 32 1.24 -1.77 20.73
C ILE A 32 -0.25 -1.51 20.61
N GLU A 33 -0.74 -0.48 21.27
CA GLU A 33 -2.14 -0.09 21.15
C GLU A 33 -2.40 0.40 19.71
N ASN A 34 -3.45 -0.13 19.07
CA ASN A 34 -3.81 0.16 17.67
C ASN A 34 -2.67 -0.14 16.66
N GLY A 35 -1.79 -1.09 16.98
CA GLY A 35 -0.73 -1.56 16.09
C GLY A 35 -0.44 -3.04 16.27
N LYS A 36 0.18 -3.65 15.27
CA LYS A 36 0.48 -5.08 15.25
C LYS A 36 1.87 -5.38 14.73
N ILE A 37 2.41 -6.51 15.15
CA ILE A 37 3.59 -7.13 14.53
C ILE A 37 3.15 -8.33 13.71
N ALA A 38 4.04 -8.93 12.91
CA ALA A 38 3.66 -10.05 12.07
C ALA A 38 3.07 -11.24 12.88
N GLN A 39 2.03 -11.88 12.35
CA GLN A 39 1.21 -12.86 13.07
C GLN A 39 1.99 -14.06 13.67
N TYR A 40 3.11 -14.42 13.05
CA TYR A 40 3.97 -15.49 13.54
C TYR A 40 4.69 -15.12 14.87
N TYR A 41 4.90 -13.84 15.18
CA TYR A 41 5.47 -13.44 16.47
C TYR A 41 4.51 -13.73 17.63
N TYR A 42 3.21 -13.54 17.42
CA TYR A 42 2.19 -13.91 18.41
C TYR A 42 2.06 -15.42 18.51
N SER A 43 2.01 -16.09 17.36
CA SER A 43 1.88 -17.54 17.28
C SER A 43 3.07 -18.23 17.97
N PHE A 44 4.30 -17.80 17.74
CA PHE A 44 5.51 -18.45 18.29
C PHE A 44 6.21 -17.56 19.32
N LYS A 45 5.44 -16.97 20.23
CA LYS A 45 5.94 -16.06 21.27
C LYS A 45 7.16 -16.61 22.02
N SER A 46 7.12 -17.87 22.45
CA SER A 46 8.21 -18.51 23.22
C SER A 46 9.47 -18.77 22.41
N TYR A 47 9.42 -18.66 21.09
CA TYR A 47 10.57 -18.86 20.20
C TYR A 47 11.31 -17.53 19.96
N TYR A 48 10.57 -16.45 19.76
CA TYR A 48 11.14 -15.14 19.42
C TYR A 48 11.39 -14.24 20.63
N PHE A 49 10.75 -14.51 21.77
CA PHE A 49 10.82 -13.67 22.96
C PHE A 49 11.26 -14.47 24.20
N PRO A 50 12.08 -13.86 25.08
CA PRO A 50 12.49 -12.46 25.03
C PRO A 50 13.62 -12.23 24.01
N MET A 51 13.52 -11.15 23.25
CA MET A 51 14.34 -10.87 22.07
C MET A 51 15.69 -10.26 22.48
N SER A 52 16.77 -10.72 21.87
CA SER A 52 18.13 -10.23 22.14
C SER A 52 18.30 -8.75 21.76
N LYS A 53 19.23 -8.05 22.44
CA LYS A 53 19.60 -6.66 22.13
C LYS A 53 20.05 -6.51 20.68
N GLU A 54 19.87 -5.31 20.13
CA GLU A 54 20.18 -4.91 18.75
C GLU A 54 19.29 -5.55 17.67
N LYS A 55 18.49 -6.56 18.01
CA LYS A 55 17.48 -7.10 17.11
C LYS A 55 16.40 -6.05 16.85
N LYS A 56 15.97 -6.00 15.59
CA LYS A 56 14.97 -5.06 15.10
C LYS A 56 13.67 -5.80 14.86
N LEU A 57 12.56 -5.18 15.26
CA LEU A 57 11.22 -5.67 15.06
C LEU A 57 10.42 -4.61 14.29
N SER A 58 9.66 -5.03 13.29
CA SER A 58 8.79 -4.12 12.54
C SER A 58 7.35 -4.26 13.01
N TYR A 59 6.64 -3.15 13.12
CA TYR A 59 5.23 -3.10 13.48
C TYR A 59 4.46 -2.19 12.51
N THR A 60 3.17 -2.46 12.39
CA THR A 60 2.24 -1.78 11.48
C THR A 60 1.07 -1.24 12.29
N CYS A 61 0.73 0.04 12.14
CA CYS A 61 -0.47 0.61 12.72
C CYS A 61 -1.72 0.15 11.96
N VAL A 62 -2.81 -0.11 12.69
CA VAL A 62 -4.08 -0.53 12.09
C VAL A 62 -4.70 0.62 11.27
N ALA A 63 -5.65 0.31 10.40
CA ALA A 63 -6.32 1.32 9.57
C ALA A 63 -6.93 2.44 10.45
N GLY A 64 -6.84 3.69 9.98
CA GLY A 64 -7.22 4.87 10.78
C GLY A 64 -6.14 5.36 11.76
N TYR A 65 -5.03 4.62 11.93
CA TYR A 65 -3.91 5.02 12.78
C TYR A 65 -2.60 5.16 12.00
N THR A 66 -1.63 5.85 12.58
CA THR A 66 -0.31 6.10 12.00
C THR A 66 0.77 6.21 13.05
N THR A 67 2.01 5.97 12.67
CA THR A 67 3.19 6.33 13.47
C THR A 67 3.32 7.85 13.56
N GLU A 68 4.16 8.34 14.47
CA GLU A 68 4.45 9.79 14.61
C GLU A 68 4.94 10.43 13.29
N SER A 69 5.65 9.68 12.45
CA SER A 69 6.16 10.18 11.17
C SER A 69 5.06 10.31 10.11
N GLY A 70 3.91 9.64 10.28
CA GLY A 70 2.84 9.55 9.28
C GLY A 70 2.82 8.25 8.47
N SER A 71 3.72 7.30 8.75
CA SER A 71 3.76 6.00 8.07
C SER A 71 2.83 4.97 8.73
N GLN A 72 2.36 3.99 7.95
CA GLN A 72 1.66 2.83 8.50
C GLN A 72 2.63 1.85 9.17
N ASP A 73 3.87 1.74 8.68
CA ASP A 73 4.88 0.83 9.21
C ASP A 73 6.01 1.58 9.93
N ALA A 74 6.54 0.98 10.98
CA ALA A 74 7.74 1.45 11.67
C ALA A 74 8.58 0.28 12.20
N ARG A 75 9.82 0.59 12.58
CA ARG A 75 10.79 -0.38 13.09
C ARG A 75 11.31 0.08 14.44
N ILE A 76 11.30 -0.84 15.40
CA ILE A 76 11.82 -0.67 16.76
C ILE A 76 13.04 -1.57 16.97
N THR A 77 13.93 -1.16 17.86
CA THR A 77 15.15 -1.91 18.19
C THR A 77 15.13 -2.26 19.66
N CYS A 78 15.52 -3.50 19.99
CA CYS A 78 15.69 -3.90 21.38
C CYS A 78 16.97 -3.29 21.96
N THR A 79 16.85 -2.49 23.02
CA THR A 79 17.96 -1.83 23.71
C THR A 79 18.04 -2.29 25.17
N ALA A 80 19.06 -1.83 25.90
CA ALA A 80 19.20 -2.11 27.34
C ALA A 80 18.03 -1.60 28.21
N THR A 81 17.23 -0.66 27.70
CA THR A 81 16.07 -0.08 28.40
C THR A 81 14.73 -0.57 27.87
N GLY A 82 14.72 -1.49 26.89
CA GLY A 82 13.50 -2.01 26.24
C GLY A 82 13.41 -1.62 24.77
N TRP A 83 12.18 -1.52 24.24
CA TRP A 83 11.97 -1.16 22.83
C TRP A 83 12.20 0.33 22.59
N SER A 84 13.07 0.66 21.62
CA SER A 84 13.35 2.05 21.22
C SER A 84 13.26 2.24 19.69
N PRO A 85 12.51 3.24 19.19
CA PRO A 85 11.56 4.07 19.96
C PRO A 85 10.42 3.20 20.54
N ALA A 86 9.75 3.68 21.59
CA ALA A 86 8.59 2.99 22.14
C ALA A 86 7.50 2.91 21.05
N PRO A 87 7.00 1.70 20.69
CA PRO A 87 6.03 1.56 19.62
C PRO A 87 4.69 2.17 20.03
N LYS A 88 4.18 3.11 19.22
CA LYS A 88 2.90 3.78 19.47
C LYS A 88 2.22 4.18 18.17
N CYS A 89 0.92 3.97 18.10
CA CYS A 89 0.08 4.36 16.97
C CYS A 89 -0.88 5.48 17.39
N TYR A 90 -0.93 6.53 16.59
CA TYR A 90 -1.76 7.71 16.79
C TYR A 90 -2.94 7.71 15.83
N ARG A 91 -4.12 8.09 16.31
CA ARG A 91 -5.32 8.19 15.47
C ARG A 91 -5.10 9.28 14.42
N LYS A 92 -5.45 8.99 13.16
CA LYS A 92 -5.51 10.00 12.10
C LYS A 92 -6.76 10.86 12.27
N CYS A 93 -6.66 12.15 11.98
CA CYS A 93 -7.85 12.99 11.93
C CYS A 93 -8.40 13.00 10.50
N SER A 94 -9.66 12.61 10.32
CA SER A 94 -10.34 12.71 9.02
C SER A 94 -10.74 14.15 8.75
N LYS A 95 -10.72 14.57 7.48
CA LYS A 95 -11.16 15.90 7.08
C LYS A 95 -12.64 16.06 7.43
N PRO A 96 -13.02 17.04 8.27
CA PRO A 96 -14.41 17.25 8.64
C PRO A 96 -15.17 17.93 7.48
N LEU A 97 -16.48 17.76 7.46
CA LEU A 97 -17.35 18.51 6.55
C LEU A 97 -17.39 19.98 6.98
N LEU A 98 -17.29 20.90 6.01
CA LEU A 98 -17.33 22.33 6.26
C LEU A 98 -18.34 22.98 5.32
N GLU A 99 -19.46 23.43 5.88
CA GLU A 99 -20.45 24.21 5.17
C GLU A 99 -20.08 25.69 5.19
N ASN A 100 -20.38 26.43 4.11
CA ASN A 100 -20.16 27.87 4.02
C ASN A 100 -18.69 28.30 4.25
N GLY A 101 -17.74 27.44 3.91
CA GLY A 101 -16.31 27.68 4.00
C GLY A 101 -15.52 26.78 3.06
N ILE A 102 -14.22 27.00 2.99
CA ILE A 102 -13.27 26.25 2.18
C ILE A 102 -12.03 25.89 3.01
N PHE A 103 -11.48 24.69 2.81
CA PHE A 103 -10.18 24.31 3.35
C PHE A 103 -9.06 24.73 2.41
N SER A 104 -7.90 25.09 2.96
CA SER A 104 -6.75 25.52 2.17
C SER A 104 -6.03 24.38 1.45
N ASP A 105 -6.27 23.12 1.87
CA ASP A 105 -5.69 21.93 1.24
C ASP A 105 -6.77 20.92 0.80
N THR A 106 -6.33 19.88 0.09
CA THR A 106 -7.16 18.78 -0.43
C THR A 106 -6.98 17.46 0.34
N LYS A 107 -6.25 17.44 1.47
CA LYS A 107 -6.01 16.21 2.24
C LYS A 107 -7.29 15.72 2.89
N VAL A 108 -7.56 14.41 2.80
CA VAL A 108 -8.69 13.74 3.45
C VAL A 108 -8.39 13.18 4.84
N SER A 109 -7.12 13.04 5.19
CA SER A 109 -6.69 12.63 6.53
C SER A 109 -5.38 13.31 6.91
N TYR A 110 -5.19 13.53 8.21
CA TYR A 110 -4.09 14.29 8.78
C TYR A 110 -3.41 13.45 9.84
N LYS A 111 -2.07 13.42 9.81
CA LYS A 111 -1.30 12.81 10.90
C LYS A 111 -1.31 13.72 12.12
N ILE A 112 -0.98 13.14 13.26
CA ILE A 112 -0.87 13.88 14.51
C ILE A 112 0.10 15.07 14.35
N TRP A 113 -0.23 16.17 14.99
CA TRP A 113 0.45 17.48 14.93
C TRP A 113 0.29 18.24 13.62
N GLU A 114 -0.27 17.66 12.56
CA GLU A 114 -0.60 18.43 11.34
C GLU A 114 -1.72 19.42 11.59
N GLN A 115 -1.65 20.53 10.87
CA GLN A 115 -2.57 21.64 10.95
C GLN A 115 -3.41 21.73 9.68
N LEU A 116 -4.68 22.07 9.86
CA LEU A 116 -5.66 22.27 8.80
C LEU A 116 -6.19 23.70 8.90
N LEU A 117 -5.89 24.49 7.87
CA LEU A 117 -6.37 25.87 7.72
C LEU A 117 -7.69 25.86 6.94
N TYR A 118 -8.69 26.59 7.45
CA TYR A 118 -9.95 26.81 6.76
C TYR A 118 -10.35 28.28 6.79
N ARG A 119 -11.10 28.70 5.76
CA ARG A 119 -11.61 30.06 5.58
C ARG A 119 -13.12 30.02 5.36
N CYS A 120 -13.82 30.95 6.00
CA CYS A 120 -15.27 31.11 5.84
C CYS A 120 -15.63 31.97 4.62
N ALA A 121 -16.78 31.65 4.01
CA ALA A 121 -17.36 32.44 2.94
C ALA A 121 -17.84 33.81 3.45
N SER A 122 -18.00 34.77 2.54
CA SER A 122 -18.40 36.14 2.91
C SER A 122 -19.72 36.16 3.70
N GLY A 123 -19.72 36.83 4.85
CA GLY A 123 -20.86 36.87 5.78
C GLY A 123 -20.85 35.79 6.88
N TYR A 124 -19.89 34.87 6.88
CA TYR A 124 -19.69 33.84 7.90
C TYR A 124 -18.34 34.05 8.62
N GLN A 125 -18.25 33.66 9.89
CA GLN A 125 -17.04 33.75 10.72
C GLN A 125 -16.73 32.41 11.37
N THR A 126 -15.45 32.20 11.68
CA THR A 126 -14.99 31.04 12.45
C THR A 126 -15.39 31.16 13.92
N PRO A 127 -15.31 30.09 14.74
CA PRO A 127 -15.58 30.16 16.18
C PRO A 127 -14.70 31.18 16.91
N GLY A 128 -13.47 31.40 16.44
CA GLY A 128 -12.57 32.44 16.93
C GLY A 128 -12.93 33.88 16.50
N GLY A 129 -13.96 34.08 15.68
CA GLY A 129 -14.41 35.39 15.20
C GLY A 129 -13.62 35.95 14.01
N ASN A 130 -12.74 35.14 13.43
CA ASN A 130 -11.90 35.53 12.28
C ASN A 130 -12.54 35.06 10.95
N ALA A 131 -11.97 35.52 9.84
CA ALA A 131 -12.35 35.05 8.50
C ALA A 131 -11.78 33.64 8.20
N ASP A 132 -10.68 33.28 8.85
CA ASP A 132 -9.97 32.02 8.72
C ASP A 132 -9.37 31.57 10.06
N GLU A 133 -9.22 30.26 10.24
CA GLU A 133 -8.74 29.64 11.47
C GLU A 133 -8.05 28.31 11.18
N THR A 134 -7.13 27.92 12.06
CA THR A 134 -6.36 26.68 11.95
C THR A 134 -6.74 25.72 13.06
N VAL A 135 -7.04 24.47 12.71
CA VAL A 135 -7.22 23.37 13.67
C VAL A 135 -6.06 22.41 13.60
N GLN A 136 -5.70 21.79 14.72
CA GLN A 136 -4.58 20.85 14.79
C GLN A 136 -5.06 19.44 15.13
N CYS A 137 -4.49 18.44 14.47
CA CYS A 137 -4.77 17.04 14.79
C CYS A 137 -3.97 16.62 16.03
N LEU A 138 -4.67 16.31 17.13
CA LEU A 138 -4.12 15.89 18.42
C LEU A 138 -4.37 14.38 18.61
N PRO A 139 -3.74 13.71 19.62
CA PRO A 139 -3.99 12.29 19.88
C PRO A 139 -5.47 11.92 20.03
N GLU A 140 -6.26 12.83 20.62
CA GLU A 140 -7.70 12.65 20.90
C GLU A 140 -8.61 13.08 19.73
N GLY A 141 -8.03 13.57 18.63
CA GLY A 141 -8.76 14.12 17.48
C GLY A 141 -8.45 15.60 17.22
N TRP A 142 -9.34 16.28 16.49
CA TRP A 142 -9.15 17.70 16.17
C TRP A 142 -9.22 18.59 17.41
N SER A 143 -8.32 19.59 17.50
CA SER A 143 -8.30 20.60 18.57
C SER A 143 -9.63 21.35 18.73
N SER A 144 -10.33 21.55 17.62
CA SER A 144 -11.70 22.08 17.54
C SER A 144 -12.34 21.63 16.22
N HIS A 145 -13.67 21.60 16.15
CA HIS A 145 -14.37 21.22 14.92
C HIS A 145 -14.51 22.45 14.00
N PRO A 146 -13.99 22.43 12.75
CA PRO A 146 -14.13 23.54 11.81
C PRO A 146 -15.60 23.86 11.55
N ASN A 147 -15.97 25.14 11.67
CA ASN A 147 -17.34 25.59 11.45
C ASN A 147 -17.35 27.03 10.96
N CYS A 148 -18.22 27.34 10.02
CA CYS A 148 -18.45 28.70 9.54
C CYS A 148 -19.89 29.10 9.83
N ALA A 149 -20.07 30.08 10.71
CA ALA A 149 -21.38 30.49 11.19
C ALA A 149 -21.63 31.97 10.88
N LYS A 150 -22.87 32.31 10.51
CA LYS A 150 -23.33 33.72 10.59
C LYS A 150 -23.41 34.10 12.07
N LYS A 151 -23.26 35.37 12.41
CA LYS A 151 -23.44 35.83 13.80
C LYS A 151 -24.89 35.53 14.24
N PHE A 152 -25.08 34.59 15.15
CA PHE A 152 -26.41 34.16 15.59
C PHE A 152 -26.83 34.97 16.82
N GLU A 153 -27.97 35.64 16.71
CA GLU A 153 -28.65 36.26 17.87
C GLU A 153 -29.60 35.28 18.58
N ARG A 154 -29.95 34.17 17.90
CA ARG A 154 -30.90 33.13 18.32
C ARG A 154 -30.66 31.86 17.51
N CYS A 155 -30.95 30.69 18.06
CA CYS A 155 -30.82 29.41 17.36
C CYS A 155 -32.19 28.83 17.02
N LEU A 156 -32.39 28.44 15.77
CA LEU A 156 -33.57 27.68 15.35
C LEU A 156 -33.36 26.21 15.72
N VAL A 157 -34.39 25.57 16.30
CA VAL A 157 -34.36 24.13 16.57
C VAL A 157 -34.51 23.40 15.23
N PRO A 158 -33.49 22.61 14.81
CA PRO A 158 -33.58 21.85 13.57
C PRO A 158 -34.63 20.73 13.69
N ASP A 159 -35.05 20.16 12.57
CA ASP A 159 -35.90 18.98 12.60
C ASP A 159 -35.06 17.73 12.93
N LEU A 160 -35.56 16.90 13.84
CA LEU A 160 -34.88 15.70 14.30
C LEU A 160 -35.57 14.47 13.71
N HIS A 161 -34.85 13.74 12.86
CA HIS A 161 -35.28 12.44 12.38
C HIS A 161 -34.83 11.37 13.37
N HIS A 162 -35.68 10.39 13.65
CA HIS A 162 -35.38 9.27 14.56
C HIS A 162 -35.02 9.71 15.99
N GLY A 163 -35.74 10.71 16.50
CA GLY A 163 -35.61 11.21 17.87
C GLY A 163 -36.64 12.27 18.18
N HIS A 164 -36.63 12.75 19.42
CA HIS A 164 -37.54 13.79 19.91
C HIS A 164 -36.85 14.80 20.83
N TYR A 165 -37.38 16.03 20.84
CA TYR A 165 -36.91 17.11 21.72
C TYR A 165 -37.71 17.15 23.02
N SER A 166 -37.06 17.52 24.12
CA SER A 166 -37.74 17.73 25.41
C SER A 166 -38.51 19.06 25.49
N THR A 167 -38.43 19.90 24.46
CA THR A 167 -39.11 21.20 24.37
C THR A 167 -39.83 21.34 23.04
N ILE A 168 -40.92 22.10 23.04
CA ILE A 168 -41.68 22.49 21.85
C ILE A 168 -41.21 23.83 21.26
N GLN A 169 -40.26 24.50 21.93
CA GLN A 169 -39.73 25.79 21.47
C GLN A 169 -38.97 25.59 20.15
N ARG A 170 -39.37 26.33 19.11
CA ARG A 170 -38.71 26.30 17.80
C ARG A 170 -37.51 27.27 17.70
N ILE A 171 -37.36 28.15 18.69
CA ILE A 171 -36.32 29.19 18.73
C ILE A 171 -35.81 29.31 20.16
N LEU A 172 -34.50 29.18 20.36
CA LEU A 172 -33.84 29.38 21.65
C LEU A 172 -32.89 30.58 21.61
N LYS A 173 -32.83 31.31 22.73
CA LYS A 173 -31.91 32.44 22.92
C LYS A 173 -30.51 31.95 23.27
N LEU A 174 -29.55 32.86 23.15
CA LEU A 174 -28.16 32.59 23.55
C LEU A 174 -28.07 32.09 25.00
N ASN A 175 -27.24 31.07 25.20
CA ASN A 175 -27.01 30.29 26.41
C ASN A 175 -28.18 29.40 26.87
N GLU A 176 -29.30 29.36 26.14
CA GLU A 176 -30.35 28.37 26.43
C GLU A 176 -29.94 26.99 25.91
N THR A 177 -30.43 25.95 26.59
CA THR A 177 -30.06 24.56 26.33
C THR A 177 -31.25 23.79 25.76
N LEU A 178 -31.00 23.08 24.67
CA LEU A 178 -31.89 22.16 24.00
C LEU A 178 -31.49 20.72 24.35
N MET A 179 -32.42 19.97 24.94
CA MET A 179 -32.24 18.55 25.26
C MET A 179 -32.98 17.71 24.23
N TYR A 180 -32.33 16.66 23.74
CA TYR A 180 -32.90 15.76 22.73
C TYR A 180 -32.54 14.32 23.04
N GLU A 181 -33.44 13.41 22.67
CA GLU A 181 -33.35 11.97 22.88
C GLU A 181 -33.58 11.27 21.54
N CYS A 182 -32.75 10.26 21.22
CA CYS A 182 -32.89 9.48 20.00
C CYS A 182 -33.82 8.28 20.19
N ASP A 183 -34.51 7.89 19.12
CA ASP A 183 -35.36 6.71 19.08
C ASP A 183 -34.52 5.43 19.23
N GLU A 184 -35.17 4.31 19.58
CA GLU A 184 -34.48 3.05 19.83
C GLU A 184 -33.64 2.59 18.61
N GLY A 185 -32.36 2.30 18.85
CA GLY A 185 -31.39 1.92 17.82
C GLY A 185 -30.66 3.10 17.14
N TYR A 186 -30.93 4.34 17.57
CA TYR A 186 -30.24 5.54 17.12
C TYR A 186 -29.47 6.19 18.28
N HIS A 187 -28.34 6.82 17.97
CA HIS A 187 -27.47 7.47 18.94
C HIS A 187 -27.22 8.93 18.55
N THR A 188 -27.01 9.77 19.56
CA THR A 188 -26.63 11.18 19.38
C THR A 188 -25.21 11.29 18.85
N ARG A 189 -24.82 12.47 18.36
CA ARG A 189 -23.46 12.71 17.85
C ARG A 189 -22.35 12.52 18.91
N GLY A 190 -22.67 12.63 20.19
CA GLY A 190 -21.79 12.27 21.30
C GLY A 190 -21.84 10.80 21.74
N GLY A 191 -22.55 9.93 21.01
CA GLY A 191 -22.67 8.50 21.29
C GLY A 191 -23.64 8.13 22.43
N ASN A 192 -24.43 9.08 22.91
CA ASN A 192 -25.40 8.85 23.98
C ASN A 192 -26.81 8.62 23.42
N THR A 193 -27.77 8.23 24.27
CA THR A 193 -29.19 8.22 23.90
C THR A 193 -29.85 9.59 24.11
N ILE A 194 -29.33 10.38 25.05
CA ILE A 194 -29.82 11.71 25.42
C ILE A 194 -28.64 12.67 25.42
N GLU A 195 -28.80 13.86 24.82
CA GLU A 195 -27.75 14.87 24.77
C GLU A 195 -28.28 16.30 24.86
N LYS A 196 -27.39 17.24 25.23
CA LYS A 196 -27.70 18.66 25.42
C LYS A 196 -26.89 19.52 24.46
N ALA A 197 -27.59 20.36 23.70
CA ALA A 197 -27.01 21.38 22.84
C ALA A 197 -27.28 22.77 23.43
N VAL A 198 -26.26 23.62 23.53
CA VAL A 198 -26.41 25.00 24.01
C VAL A 198 -26.43 25.95 22.82
N CYS A 199 -27.38 26.87 22.76
CA CYS A 199 -27.39 27.92 21.76
C CYS A 199 -26.31 28.95 22.08
N ARG A 200 -25.35 29.16 21.17
CA ARG A 200 -24.23 30.08 21.34
C ARG A 200 -24.27 31.17 20.27
N THR A 201 -23.40 32.18 20.42
CA THR A 201 -23.31 33.34 19.50
C THR A 201 -22.94 32.96 18.06
N TYR A 202 -22.55 31.71 17.86
CA TYR A 202 -22.15 31.09 16.60
C TYR A 202 -23.03 29.86 16.26
N GLY A 203 -24.21 29.71 16.85
CA GLY A 203 -25.13 28.59 16.61
C GLY A 203 -25.10 27.53 17.72
N TRP A 204 -25.58 26.31 17.42
CA TRP A 204 -25.62 25.23 18.41
C TRP A 204 -24.22 24.71 18.75
N SER A 205 -23.92 24.54 20.04
CA SER A 205 -22.65 23.95 20.51
C SER A 205 -22.40 22.54 19.95
N LEU A 206 -23.49 21.82 19.67
CA LEU A 206 -23.53 20.56 18.97
C LEU A 206 -24.86 20.55 18.20
N THR A 207 -24.84 20.39 16.89
CA THR A 207 -26.10 20.36 16.11
C THR A 207 -26.82 19.02 16.38
N PRO A 208 -28.06 19.01 16.89
CA PRO A 208 -28.78 17.78 17.20
C PRO A 208 -29.00 16.93 15.95
N ASN A 209 -28.59 15.66 16.02
CA ASN A 209 -28.81 14.65 14.98
C ASN A 209 -28.79 13.26 15.63
N CYS A 210 -29.63 12.35 15.14
CA CYS A 210 -29.71 10.96 15.57
C CYS A 210 -29.29 10.04 14.43
N THR A 211 -28.20 9.29 14.64
CA THR A 211 -27.63 8.39 13.64
C THR A 211 -27.71 6.96 14.12
N LYS A 212 -28.11 6.04 13.24
CA LYS A 212 -28.08 4.60 13.50
C LYS A 212 -26.65 4.10 13.29
N VAL A 213 -26.06 3.42 14.27
CA VAL A 213 -24.79 2.70 14.05
C VAL A 213 -24.76 1.45 14.91
N THR A 214 -24.40 0.31 14.33
CA THR A 214 -23.39 -0.61 14.88
C THR A 214 -23.25 -1.90 14.06
N CYS A 215 -22.00 -2.33 13.85
CA CYS A 215 -21.73 -3.72 13.52
C CYS A 215 -22.11 -4.63 14.70
N SER A 216 -22.49 -5.88 14.42
CA SER A 216 -22.93 -6.85 15.45
C SER A 216 -21.88 -7.02 16.55
N LEU A 217 -22.32 -7.19 17.80
CA LEU A 217 -21.42 -7.43 18.93
C LEU A 217 -20.63 -8.72 18.68
N LEU A 218 -19.30 -8.64 18.71
CA LEU A 218 -18.44 -9.80 18.50
C LEU A 218 -18.58 -10.77 19.66
N SER A 219 -18.93 -12.03 19.33
CA SER A 219 -19.01 -13.13 20.30
C SER A 219 -17.61 -13.56 20.72
N GLU A 220 -17.45 -14.08 21.95
CA GLU A 220 -16.17 -14.63 22.38
C GLU A 220 -15.78 -15.83 21.49
N ILE A 221 -14.60 -15.75 20.88
CA ILE A 221 -14.04 -16.86 20.11
C ILE A 221 -13.46 -17.93 21.02
N GLU A 222 -13.82 -19.19 20.77
CA GLU A 222 -13.29 -20.33 21.52
C GLU A 222 -11.76 -20.40 21.36
N HIS A 223 -11.05 -20.55 22.48
CA HIS A 223 -9.58 -20.53 22.53
C HIS A 223 -8.93 -19.26 21.96
N GLY A 224 -9.63 -18.12 21.94
CA GLY A 224 -9.07 -16.83 21.57
C GLY A 224 -9.65 -15.66 22.36
N ASN A 225 -9.24 -14.45 21.99
CA ASN A 225 -9.71 -13.19 22.55
C ASN A 225 -9.53 -12.08 21.51
N PHE A 226 -10.14 -10.92 21.74
CA PHE A 226 -10.01 -9.77 20.84
C PHE A 226 -9.92 -8.43 21.56
N TYR A 227 -9.38 -7.43 20.86
CA TYR A 227 -9.20 -6.06 21.36
C TYR A 227 -9.35 -5.03 20.22
N PRO A 228 -9.92 -3.83 20.47
CA PRO A 228 -10.52 -3.37 21.73
C PRO A 228 -11.90 -4.00 21.99
N LYS A 229 -12.20 -4.32 23.26
CA LYS A 229 -13.55 -4.71 23.68
C LYS A 229 -14.36 -3.44 23.92
N LYS A 230 -15.33 -3.15 23.05
CA LYS A 230 -16.25 -2.02 23.17
C LYS A 230 -17.67 -2.53 23.44
N LYS A 231 -18.52 -1.68 24.02
CA LYS A 231 -19.96 -1.96 24.17
C LYS A 231 -20.71 -1.87 22.82
N SER A 232 -20.12 -1.15 21.86
CA SER A 232 -20.61 -0.89 20.51
C SER A 232 -19.42 -0.58 19.59
N TYR A 233 -19.54 -0.93 18.31
CA TYR A 233 -18.53 -0.68 17.28
C TYR A 233 -19.10 0.18 16.14
N GLU A 234 -18.35 1.19 15.73
CA GLU A 234 -18.74 2.18 14.70
C GLU A 234 -18.02 1.93 13.37
N GLU A 235 -18.56 2.47 12.27
CA GLU A 235 -17.93 2.40 10.96
C GLU A 235 -16.47 2.92 11.02
N GLY A 236 -15.54 2.13 10.53
CA GLY A 236 -14.09 2.38 10.62
C GLY A 236 -13.40 1.80 11.85
N ASP A 237 -14.14 1.24 12.82
CA ASP A 237 -13.54 0.53 13.94
C ASP A 237 -12.87 -0.76 13.48
N VAL A 238 -11.65 -1.01 13.97
CA VAL A 238 -10.87 -2.20 13.67
C VAL A 238 -10.67 -3.02 14.93
N VAL A 239 -10.96 -4.32 14.85
CA VAL A 239 -10.77 -5.28 15.95
C VAL A 239 -9.71 -6.30 15.57
N GLN A 240 -8.80 -6.55 16.51
CA GLN A 240 -7.76 -7.56 16.39
C GLN A 240 -8.08 -8.79 17.23
N PHE A 241 -7.89 -9.97 16.63
CA PHE A 241 -8.04 -11.26 17.31
C PHE A 241 -6.70 -11.90 17.66
N LEU A 242 -6.64 -12.56 18.81
CA LEU A 242 -5.49 -13.27 19.34
C LEU A 242 -5.91 -14.64 19.87
N CYS A 243 -5.18 -15.70 19.51
CA CYS A 243 -5.43 -17.05 20.03
C CYS A 243 -4.65 -17.34 21.32
N GLN A 244 -5.20 -18.22 22.15
CA GLN A 244 -4.57 -18.73 23.36
C GLN A 244 -3.35 -19.61 23.03
N LYS A 245 -2.55 -19.94 24.06
CA LYS A 245 -1.37 -20.80 23.92
C LYS A 245 -1.76 -22.15 23.29
N ASN A 246 -1.00 -22.59 22.28
CA ASN A 246 -1.22 -23.79 21.46
C ASN A 246 -2.35 -23.69 20.42
N TYR A 247 -2.90 -22.50 20.14
CA TYR A 247 -3.86 -22.29 19.05
C TYR A 247 -3.36 -21.28 18.01
N SER A 248 -3.66 -21.50 16.73
CA SER A 248 -3.28 -20.65 15.59
C SER A 248 -4.52 -20.08 14.93
N LEU A 249 -4.45 -18.80 14.57
CA LEU A 249 -5.55 -18.08 13.95
C LEU A 249 -5.71 -18.50 12.48
N ASN A 250 -6.91 -18.95 12.12
CA ASN A 250 -7.36 -19.23 10.75
C ASN A 250 -8.39 -18.17 10.34
N GLY A 251 -8.15 -17.48 9.23
CA GLY A 251 -8.86 -16.26 8.84
C GLY A 251 -8.04 -14.99 9.04
N SER A 252 -8.70 -13.83 9.06
CA SER A 252 -8.03 -12.54 9.22
C SER A 252 -7.79 -12.20 10.68
N ASP A 253 -6.58 -11.78 11.02
CA ASP A 253 -6.22 -11.29 12.36
C ASP A 253 -6.85 -9.92 12.69
N LEU A 254 -7.35 -9.22 11.67
CA LEU A 254 -8.06 -7.94 11.75
C LEU A 254 -9.38 -7.98 10.99
N ILE A 255 -10.41 -7.42 11.59
CA ILE A 255 -11.68 -7.14 10.92
C ILE A 255 -12.03 -5.67 11.13
N GLN A 256 -12.69 -5.07 10.15
CA GLN A 256 -13.15 -3.69 10.22
C GLN A 256 -14.68 -3.64 10.14
N CYS A 257 -15.26 -2.73 10.92
CA CYS A 257 -16.67 -2.43 10.85
C CYS A 257 -16.93 -1.50 9.66
N TYR A 258 -17.76 -1.93 8.72
CA TYR A 258 -18.27 -1.14 7.61
C TYR A 258 -19.76 -0.84 7.82
N ASP A 259 -20.32 0.03 6.99
CA ASP A 259 -21.76 0.30 6.91
C ASP A 259 -22.60 -0.97 6.67
N PHE A 260 -22.02 -2.00 6.03
CA PHE A 260 -22.62 -3.31 5.79
C PHE A 260 -22.24 -4.42 6.80
N GLY A 261 -21.45 -4.14 7.84
CA GLY A 261 -21.07 -5.11 8.87
C GLY A 261 -19.57 -5.42 8.97
N TRP A 262 -19.21 -6.49 9.69
CA TRP A 262 -17.81 -6.88 9.88
C TRP A 262 -17.24 -7.52 8.61
N TYR A 263 -16.11 -6.98 8.15
CA TYR A 263 -15.38 -7.58 7.05
C TYR A 263 -13.86 -7.45 7.25
N PRO A 264 -13.08 -8.50 6.94
CA PRO A 264 -13.51 -9.88 6.66
C PRO A 264 -14.24 -10.52 7.86
N GLU A 265 -14.80 -11.72 7.69
CA GLU A 265 -15.49 -12.43 8.77
C GLU A 265 -14.56 -12.73 9.97
N PRO A 266 -15.09 -12.82 11.21
CA PRO A 266 -14.29 -13.16 12.38
C PRO A 266 -13.53 -14.49 12.24
N PRO A 267 -12.25 -14.55 12.67
CA PRO A 267 -11.40 -15.72 12.51
C PRO A 267 -11.66 -16.81 13.56
N ILE A 268 -11.12 -18.01 13.34
CA ILE A 268 -11.23 -19.17 14.23
C ILE A 268 -9.84 -19.55 14.77
N CYS A 269 -9.75 -20.01 16.02
CA CYS A 269 -8.52 -20.51 16.62
C CYS A 269 -8.42 -22.05 16.51
N GLU A 270 -7.41 -22.55 15.79
CA GLU A 270 -7.18 -24.00 15.55
C GLU A 270 -6.05 -24.57 16.41
N ASP A 271 -6.14 -25.82 16.88
CA ASP A 271 -5.09 -26.48 17.66
C ASP A 271 -3.77 -26.61 16.84
N ARG A 272 -2.64 -26.28 17.49
CA ARG A 272 -1.29 -26.23 16.92
C ARG A 272 -0.42 -27.44 17.20
N ARG A 273 -0.95 -28.51 17.80
CA ARG A 273 -0.20 -29.78 17.83
C ARG A 273 0.31 -30.05 16.41
N ASN A 274 1.64 -30.14 16.26
CA ASN A 274 2.31 -30.46 15.00
C ASN A 274 2.44 -29.30 13.95
N LYS A 275 2.63 -28.03 14.35
CA LYS A 275 3.00 -26.92 13.42
C LYS A 275 4.24 -26.12 13.88
N CYS A 276 5.19 -25.79 12.98
CA CYS A 276 6.43 -25.01 13.23
C CYS A 276 6.38 -23.54 12.74
N PRO A 277 7.20 -22.64 13.32
CA PRO A 277 7.35 -21.24 12.88
C PRO A 277 8.00 -21.13 11.50
N PRO A 278 8.11 -19.91 10.94
CA PRO A 278 9.10 -19.64 9.90
C PRO A 278 10.48 -20.19 10.30
N PRO A 279 11.21 -20.85 9.38
CA PRO A 279 12.48 -21.49 9.65
C PRO A 279 13.54 -20.48 10.14
N PRO A 280 14.42 -20.85 11.09
CA PRO A 280 15.52 -19.99 11.52
C PRO A 280 16.45 -19.68 10.35
N GLN A 281 16.77 -18.40 10.16
CA GLN A 281 17.74 -17.95 9.16
C GLN A 281 19.12 -17.71 9.80
N PRO A 282 20.08 -18.64 9.68
CA PRO A 282 21.43 -18.43 10.18
C PRO A 282 22.16 -17.31 9.40
N PRO A 283 23.19 -16.67 10.00
CA PRO A 283 23.97 -15.64 9.33
C PRO A 283 24.58 -16.16 8.03
N ASN A 284 24.60 -15.31 7.01
CA ASN A 284 25.14 -15.64 5.69
C ASN A 284 24.44 -16.84 5.02
N ALA A 285 23.18 -17.11 5.35
CA ALA A 285 22.35 -18.11 4.70
C ALA A 285 21.10 -17.50 4.04
N ASN A 286 20.76 -18.05 2.89
CA ASN A 286 19.53 -17.79 2.14
C ASN A 286 18.53 -18.92 2.41
N ILE A 287 17.28 -18.54 2.69
CA ILE A 287 16.14 -19.46 2.77
C ILE A 287 15.28 -19.21 1.53
N PHE A 288 14.84 -20.29 0.89
CA PHE A 288 14.09 -20.23 -0.38
C PHE A 288 12.56 -20.28 -0.20
N THR A 289 12.05 -20.18 1.03
CA THR A 289 10.62 -20.38 1.37
C THR A 289 10.09 -19.39 2.42
N ASP A 290 9.01 -18.68 2.12
CA ASP A 290 8.37 -17.67 3.01
C ASP A 290 6.96 -18.10 3.48
N LEU A 291 6.77 -19.35 3.90
CA LEU A 291 5.52 -19.75 4.56
C LEU A 291 5.46 -19.21 5.99
N ARG A 292 4.27 -18.76 6.41
CA ARG A 292 4.03 -18.22 7.77
C ARG A 292 4.06 -19.30 8.86
N THR A 293 3.72 -20.55 8.52
CA THR A 293 3.69 -21.72 9.41
C THR A 293 3.90 -23.00 8.61
N TYR A 294 4.57 -24.00 9.20
CA TYR A 294 4.88 -25.27 8.54
C TYR A 294 4.24 -26.43 9.31
N HIS A 295 3.76 -27.46 8.64
CA HIS A 295 3.24 -28.67 9.30
C HIS A 295 4.39 -29.55 9.79
N ASN A 296 4.11 -30.42 10.76
CA ASN A 296 5.08 -31.42 11.23
C ASN A 296 5.46 -32.36 10.09
N GLY A 297 6.77 -32.60 9.95
CA GLY A 297 7.35 -33.30 8.81
C GLY A 297 7.74 -32.39 7.64
N ALA A 298 7.34 -31.11 7.63
CA ALA A 298 7.75 -30.18 6.58
C ALA A 298 9.26 -29.94 6.60
N LYS A 299 9.87 -29.89 5.42
CA LYS A 299 11.30 -29.76 5.19
C LYS A 299 11.61 -28.46 4.46
N VAL A 300 12.68 -27.77 4.86
CA VAL A 300 13.13 -26.51 4.28
C VAL A 300 14.61 -26.60 3.96
N HIS A 301 14.96 -26.23 2.73
CA HIS A 301 16.35 -26.14 2.29
C HIS A 301 16.94 -24.76 2.55
N LEU A 302 18.15 -24.76 3.11
CA LEU A 302 18.98 -23.58 3.35
C LEU A 302 20.18 -23.63 2.43
N ALA A 303 20.61 -22.49 1.88
CA ALA A 303 21.89 -22.36 1.18
C ALA A 303 22.74 -21.27 1.79
N CYS A 304 24.05 -21.44 1.77
CA CYS A 304 24.96 -20.38 2.17
C CYS A 304 25.09 -19.32 1.07
N GLN A 305 25.31 -18.07 1.47
CA GLN A 305 25.63 -16.95 0.59
C GLN A 305 27.01 -17.17 -0.07
N LEU A 306 27.25 -16.48 -1.20
CA LEU A 306 28.51 -16.54 -1.95
C LEU A 306 29.72 -16.35 -1.02
N ASN A 307 30.75 -17.18 -1.20
CA ASN A 307 31.99 -17.27 -0.40
C ASN A 307 31.90 -18.02 0.94
N PHE A 308 30.73 -18.57 1.28
CA PHE A 308 30.57 -19.44 2.45
C PHE A 308 30.22 -20.87 2.03
N THR A 309 30.90 -21.84 2.62
CA THR A 309 30.62 -23.27 2.55
C THR A 309 29.73 -23.71 3.71
N MET A 310 28.81 -24.62 3.42
CA MET A 310 27.88 -25.16 4.40
C MET A 310 28.54 -26.23 5.27
N ARG A 311 28.34 -26.12 6.58
CA ARG A 311 28.69 -27.13 7.57
C ARG A 311 27.45 -27.54 8.34
N GLY A 312 26.93 -28.73 8.06
CA GLY A 312 25.70 -29.26 8.65
C GLY A 312 24.73 -29.76 7.58
N SER A 313 23.47 -29.98 7.96
CA SER A 313 22.41 -30.41 7.05
C SER A 313 21.90 -29.23 6.20
N GLU A 314 21.81 -29.41 4.89
CA GLU A 314 21.20 -28.44 3.97
C GLU A 314 19.68 -28.33 4.13
N GLU A 315 19.08 -29.32 4.77
CA GLU A 315 17.64 -29.41 5.01
C GLU A 315 17.36 -29.41 6.51
N ILE A 316 16.45 -28.55 6.95
CA ILE A 316 15.87 -28.61 8.29
C ILE A 316 14.44 -29.13 8.21
N GLN A 317 14.02 -29.89 9.22
CA GLN A 317 12.71 -30.52 9.29
C GLN A 317 11.95 -30.00 10.51
N CYS A 318 10.66 -29.76 10.35
CA CYS A 318 9.75 -29.49 11.45
C CYS A 318 9.43 -30.79 12.17
N GLU A 319 9.87 -30.91 13.43
CA GLU A 319 9.60 -32.06 14.29
C GLU A 319 8.89 -31.61 15.56
N ASN A 320 7.62 -31.99 15.70
CA ASN A 320 6.75 -31.71 16.84
C ASN A 320 6.73 -30.22 17.23
N GLY A 321 6.71 -29.33 16.24
CA GLY A 321 6.65 -27.89 16.44
C GLY A 321 8.00 -27.19 16.66
N LYS A 322 9.12 -27.92 16.54
CA LYS A 322 10.48 -27.36 16.55
C LYS A 322 11.23 -27.72 15.27
N TRP A 323 12.05 -26.79 14.77
CA TRP A 323 12.97 -27.08 13.66
C TRP A 323 14.16 -27.89 14.15
N THR A 324 14.62 -28.83 13.33
CA THR A 324 15.93 -29.46 13.50
C THR A 324 17.07 -28.43 13.36
N SER A 325 18.25 -28.76 13.86
CA SER A 325 19.38 -27.83 13.94
C SER A 325 19.81 -27.30 12.55
N PRO A 326 19.89 -25.98 12.35
CA PRO A 326 20.27 -25.39 11.06
C PRO A 326 21.79 -25.51 10.77
N PRO A 327 22.22 -25.48 9.49
CA PRO A 327 23.62 -25.52 9.12
C PRO A 327 24.34 -24.20 9.46
N SER A 328 25.66 -24.28 9.60
CA SER A 328 26.54 -23.12 9.77
C SER A 328 27.25 -22.80 8.46
N CYS A 329 27.23 -21.54 8.03
CA CYS A 329 27.93 -21.06 6.85
C CYS A 329 29.33 -20.54 7.23
N ILE A 330 30.38 -21.29 6.87
CA ILE A 330 31.79 -20.99 7.18
C ILE A 330 32.55 -20.58 5.92
N VAL A 331 33.61 -19.79 6.03
CA VAL A 331 34.40 -19.34 4.87
C VAL A 331 35.02 -20.53 4.14
N SER A 332 34.95 -20.58 2.80
CA SER A 332 35.49 -21.70 2.02
C SER A 332 37.01 -21.58 1.84
N GLU A 333 37.79 -22.48 2.44
CA GLU A 333 39.24 -22.56 2.27
C GLU A 333 39.65 -23.61 1.22
N VAL A 334 39.12 -23.55 -0.01
CA VAL A 334 39.75 -24.27 -1.13
C VAL A 334 39.45 -23.53 -2.44
N ASN A 335 40.44 -22.80 -2.94
CA ASN A 335 40.77 -22.73 -4.37
C ASN A 335 42.05 -21.90 -4.51
N GLU A 336 43.14 -22.56 -4.87
CA GLU A 336 44.33 -21.88 -5.36
C GLU A 336 43.96 -21.16 -6.66
N LYS A 337 43.63 -19.89 -6.56
CA LYS A 337 43.49 -19.02 -7.73
C LYS A 337 44.89 -18.70 -8.25
N ILE A 338 45.17 -19.02 -9.52
CA ILE A 338 46.43 -18.67 -10.18
C ILE A 338 46.50 -17.13 -10.27
N PRO A 339 47.49 -16.47 -9.63
CA PRO A 339 47.64 -15.02 -9.67
C PRO A 339 48.09 -14.56 -11.06
N CYS A 340 47.60 -13.40 -11.48
CA CYS A 340 47.96 -12.74 -12.74
C CYS A 340 48.98 -11.63 -12.50
N ASP A 341 49.79 -11.37 -13.52
CA ASP A 341 50.70 -10.22 -13.54
C ASP A 341 49.91 -8.90 -13.53
N GLN A 342 50.60 -7.77 -13.27
CA GLN A 342 49.96 -6.46 -13.37
C GLN A 342 49.52 -6.15 -14.82
N PRO A 343 48.39 -5.44 -15.00
CA PRO A 343 47.88 -5.02 -16.30
C PRO A 343 48.93 -4.30 -17.18
N PRO A 344 49.01 -4.62 -18.49
CA PRO A 344 49.93 -3.95 -19.40
C PRO A 344 49.63 -2.44 -19.55
N PRO A 345 50.62 -1.54 -19.57
CA PRO A 345 50.38 -0.14 -19.90
C PRO A 345 50.01 0.03 -21.38
N ILE A 346 49.18 1.03 -21.70
CA ILE A 346 48.87 1.43 -23.08
C ILE A 346 49.31 2.88 -23.34
N GLU A 347 49.65 3.19 -24.59
CA GLU A 347 49.95 4.56 -24.97
C GLU A 347 48.68 5.43 -24.96
N LYS A 348 48.79 6.62 -24.36
CA LYS A 348 47.68 7.59 -24.28
C LYS A 348 46.43 7.02 -23.61
N GLY A 349 46.61 6.21 -22.56
CA GLY A 349 45.54 5.70 -21.73
C GLY A 349 46.02 5.04 -20.44
N THR A 350 45.10 4.70 -19.56
CA THR A 350 45.35 4.15 -18.22
C THR A 350 44.41 2.97 -17.93
N ALA A 351 44.92 1.98 -17.20
CA ALA A 351 44.12 0.88 -16.69
C ALA A 351 43.37 1.32 -15.42
N ILE A 352 42.08 1.02 -15.33
CA ILE A 352 41.26 1.28 -14.14
C ILE A 352 41.41 0.08 -13.21
N THR A 353 42.36 0.17 -12.28
CA THR A 353 42.71 -0.89 -11.34
C THR A 353 42.29 -0.56 -9.92
N GLU A 354 41.90 -1.58 -9.17
CA GLU A 354 41.76 -1.52 -7.70
C GLU A 354 43.08 -1.99 -7.05
N ASP A 355 43.37 -1.50 -5.84
CA ASP A 355 44.56 -1.92 -5.05
C ASP A 355 44.36 -3.32 -4.47
N LYS A 356 44.34 -4.31 -5.36
CA LYS A 356 44.12 -5.73 -5.09
C LYS A 356 44.91 -6.61 -6.06
N MET A 357 45.09 -7.88 -5.69
CA MET A 357 45.74 -8.89 -6.53
C MET A 357 44.73 -9.50 -7.50
N TYR A 358 45.11 -9.69 -8.77
CA TYR A 358 44.23 -10.22 -9.83
C TYR A 358 44.46 -11.71 -10.05
N TYR A 359 43.40 -12.41 -10.44
CA TYR A 359 43.38 -13.85 -10.65
C TYR A 359 42.76 -14.23 -12.00
N THR A 360 43.01 -15.46 -12.44
CA THR A 360 42.42 -15.97 -13.69
C THR A 360 40.89 -15.85 -13.68
N GLY A 361 40.34 -15.25 -14.74
CA GLY A 361 38.92 -14.91 -14.89
C GLY A 361 38.58 -13.46 -14.53
N ASP A 362 39.48 -12.72 -13.87
CA ASP A 362 39.26 -11.30 -13.57
C ASP A 362 39.34 -10.45 -14.84
N THR A 363 38.48 -9.44 -14.93
CA THR A 363 38.40 -8.48 -16.04
C THR A 363 38.69 -7.07 -15.55
N ILE A 364 39.40 -6.28 -16.36
CA ILE A 364 39.66 -4.86 -16.07
C ILE A 364 39.40 -3.98 -17.29
N ARG A 365 39.22 -2.68 -17.05
CA ARG A 365 38.87 -1.70 -18.09
C ARG A 365 40.00 -0.71 -18.31
N TYR A 366 40.14 -0.23 -19.55
CA TYR A 366 41.04 0.86 -19.91
C TYR A 366 40.27 2.14 -20.26
N SER A 367 40.89 3.28 -19.94
CA SER A 367 40.43 4.61 -20.31
C SER A 367 41.52 5.33 -21.11
N CYS A 368 41.17 5.97 -22.23
CA CYS A 368 42.13 6.78 -22.99
C CYS A 368 42.30 8.18 -22.37
N ASP A 369 43.46 8.78 -22.62
CA ASP A 369 43.81 10.15 -22.25
C ASP A 369 42.98 11.15 -23.08
N HIS A 370 42.87 12.38 -22.55
CA HIS A 370 42.08 13.44 -23.17
C HIS A 370 42.48 13.70 -24.64
N GLY A 371 41.53 13.57 -25.57
CA GLY A 371 41.73 13.75 -27.02
C GLY A 371 41.85 12.46 -27.84
N TYR A 372 41.80 11.30 -27.19
CA TYR A 372 41.88 9.98 -27.83
C TYR A 372 40.64 9.14 -27.50
N SER A 373 40.20 8.31 -28.44
CA SER A 373 39.10 7.34 -28.26
C SER A 373 39.62 5.92 -28.39
N ILE A 374 38.99 4.98 -27.67
CA ILE A 374 39.41 3.59 -27.67
C ILE A 374 38.98 2.90 -28.96
N ASN A 375 39.89 2.17 -29.58
CA ASN A 375 39.65 1.39 -30.78
C ASN A 375 39.64 -0.11 -30.41
N GLY A 376 38.46 -0.72 -30.38
CA GLY A 376 38.23 -2.10 -29.95
C GLY A 376 37.51 -2.21 -28.60
N SER A 377 37.59 -3.39 -27.97
CA SER A 377 37.05 -3.64 -26.62
C SER A 377 37.85 -2.85 -25.58
N ASN A 378 37.16 -2.13 -24.67
CA ASN A 378 37.84 -1.45 -23.56
C ASN A 378 38.12 -2.36 -22.35
N GLU A 379 37.79 -3.65 -22.47
CA GLU A 379 37.93 -4.67 -21.43
C GLU A 379 38.93 -5.74 -21.87
N ILE A 380 39.81 -6.13 -20.93
CA ILE A 380 40.69 -7.29 -21.05
C ILE A 380 40.46 -8.25 -19.89
N THR A 381 40.68 -9.52 -20.14
CA THR A 381 40.46 -10.63 -19.20
C THR A 381 41.78 -11.31 -18.88
N CYS A 382 41.98 -11.75 -17.65
CA CYS A 382 43.13 -12.59 -17.33
C CYS A 382 42.82 -14.07 -17.62
N GLU A 383 43.56 -14.65 -18.55
CA GLU A 383 43.45 -16.05 -18.95
C GLU A 383 44.75 -16.79 -18.59
N MET A 384 44.65 -17.79 -17.71
CA MET A 384 45.77 -18.64 -17.28
C MET A 384 47.00 -17.83 -16.82
N GLY A 385 46.79 -16.79 -16.00
CA GLY A 385 47.86 -15.92 -15.47
C GLY A 385 48.35 -14.82 -16.41
N LYS A 386 47.82 -14.70 -17.65
CA LYS A 386 48.18 -13.64 -18.61
C LYS A 386 46.97 -12.84 -19.09
N TRP A 387 47.16 -11.55 -19.27
CA TRP A 387 46.13 -10.66 -19.80
C TRP A 387 45.94 -10.82 -21.32
N THR A 388 44.69 -10.77 -21.77
CA THR A 388 44.34 -10.65 -23.19
C THR A 388 44.84 -9.34 -23.80
N SER A 389 44.88 -9.24 -25.14
CA SER A 389 45.46 -8.08 -25.84
C SER A 389 44.80 -6.74 -25.46
N PRO A 390 45.60 -5.71 -25.10
CA PRO A 390 45.07 -4.41 -24.69
C PRO A 390 44.61 -3.54 -25.88
N PRO A 391 43.67 -2.60 -25.65
CA PRO A 391 43.14 -1.72 -26.69
C PRO A 391 44.10 -0.61 -27.13
N LYS A 392 43.82 0.02 -28.28
CA LYS A 392 44.57 1.17 -28.80
C LYS A 392 43.76 2.46 -28.71
N CYS A 393 44.39 3.56 -28.29
CA CYS A 393 43.78 4.88 -28.27
C CYS A 393 44.08 5.63 -29.59
N VAL A 394 43.04 6.08 -30.30
CA VAL A 394 43.15 6.79 -31.59
C VAL A 394 42.70 8.25 -31.46
N GLU A 395 43.45 9.16 -32.07
CA GLU A 395 43.17 10.60 -32.05
C GLU A 395 41.81 10.89 -32.71
N THR A 396 40.89 11.55 -32.02
CA THR A 396 39.53 11.81 -32.55
C THR A 396 39.28 13.31 -32.58
N ARG A 397 39.09 13.88 -33.78
CA ARG A 397 38.89 15.32 -34.00
C ARG A 397 37.43 15.75 -34.12
N GLU A 398 36.49 14.80 -34.11
CA GLU A 398 35.06 15.11 -34.22
C GLU A 398 34.32 14.76 -32.93
N THR A 399 33.69 15.78 -32.34
CA THR A 399 32.92 15.68 -31.10
C THR A 399 31.47 16.06 -31.33
N CYS A 400 30.53 15.34 -30.73
CA CYS A 400 29.16 15.79 -30.63
C CYS A 400 29.04 16.92 -29.59
N PRO A 401 28.19 17.93 -29.83
CA PRO A 401 27.83 18.90 -28.80
C PRO A 401 27.03 18.21 -27.69
N SER A 402 26.73 18.93 -26.60
CA SER A 402 25.85 18.42 -25.55
C SER A 402 24.55 17.81 -26.12
N PRO A 403 24.06 16.68 -25.57
CA PRO A 403 22.85 16.02 -26.01
C PRO A 403 21.67 16.99 -26.03
N PRO A 404 20.85 16.99 -27.09
CA PRO A 404 19.73 17.92 -27.17
C PRO A 404 18.69 17.64 -26.07
N ALA A 405 18.09 18.69 -25.53
CA ALA A 405 17.07 18.54 -24.49
C ALA A 405 15.77 17.96 -25.08
N VAL A 406 15.21 16.94 -24.43
CA VAL A 406 13.89 16.38 -24.77
C VAL A 406 12.84 17.00 -23.87
N LYS A 407 11.77 17.57 -24.45
CA LYS A 407 10.65 18.14 -23.68
C LYS A 407 10.04 17.07 -22.77
N ASN A 408 9.81 17.40 -21.51
CA ASN A 408 9.30 16.48 -20.48
C ASN A 408 10.15 15.21 -20.33
N GLY A 409 11.45 15.29 -20.67
CA GLY A 409 12.45 14.26 -20.38
C GLY A 409 13.79 14.86 -19.97
N ALA A 410 14.69 14.01 -19.52
CA ALA A 410 16.06 14.40 -19.17
C ALA A 410 17.03 13.30 -19.63
N SER A 411 18.18 13.71 -20.15
CA SER A 411 19.32 12.82 -20.35
C SER A 411 20.09 12.67 -19.04
N PHE A 412 20.50 11.47 -18.68
CA PHE A 412 21.37 11.23 -17.54
C PHE A 412 22.70 10.59 -17.99
N GLY A 413 23.80 11.13 -17.48
CA GLY A 413 25.19 10.85 -17.89
C GLY A 413 26.10 12.05 -17.53
N PRO A 414 27.43 11.96 -17.73
CA PRO A 414 28.35 13.08 -17.47
C PRO A 414 28.01 14.25 -18.40
N LEU A 415 27.53 15.38 -17.84
CA LEU A 415 27.14 16.58 -18.58
C LEU A 415 28.38 17.33 -19.10
N LEU A 416 28.91 16.86 -20.22
CA LEU A 416 30.05 17.48 -20.90
C LEU A 416 29.57 18.49 -21.96
N THR A 417 30.40 19.50 -22.24
CA THR A 417 30.18 20.44 -23.35
C THR A 417 30.42 19.77 -24.72
N ASN A 418 31.30 18.77 -24.77
CA ASN A 418 31.64 18.00 -25.96
C ASN A 418 31.76 16.51 -25.62
N TYR A 419 31.25 15.65 -26.51
CA TYR A 419 31.29 14.19 -26.40
C TYR A 419 32.07 13.60 -27.56
N THR A 420 32.98 12.68 -27.29
CA THR A 420 33.76 12.00 -28.35
C THR A 420 32.88 11.06 -29.15
N ALA A 421 33.22 10.82 -30.43
CA ALA A 421 32.56 9.82 -31.25
C ALA A 421 32.58 8.45 -30.55
N GLY A 422 31.41 7.80 -30.47
CA GLY A 422 31.17 6.57 -29.71
C GLY A 422 30.56 6.77 -28.32
N SER A 423 30.54 8.01 -27.79
CA SER A 423 29.85 8.33 -26.53
C SER A 423 28.35 8.03 -26.62
N SER A 424 27.74 7.61 -25.51
CA SER A 424 26.29 7.37 -25.43
C SER A 424 25.68 8.03 -24.21
N VAL A 425 24.44 8.50 -24.34
CA VAL A 425 23.65 9.02 -23.21
C VAL A 425 22.29 8.36 -23.18
N LYS A 426 21.75 8.20 -21.96
CA LYS A 426 20.41 7.63 -21.74
C LYS A 426 19.41 8.73 -21.45
N TYR A 427 18.23 8.63 -22.04
CA TYR A 427 17.11 9.53 -21.78
C TYR A 427 16.05 8.85 -20.94
N ARG A 428 15.44 9.62 -20.04
CA ARG A 428 14.31 9.21 -19.24
C ARG A 428 13.24 10.30 -19.28
N CYS A 429 11.99 9.90 -19.41
CA CYS A 429 10.88 10.85 -19.31
C CYS A 429 10.59 11.22 -17.86
N HIS A 430 10.07 12.43 -17.64
CA HIS A 430 9.59 12.86 -16.33
C HIS A 430 8.41 11.97 -15.90
N ARG A 431 8.08 12.02 -14.61
CA ARG A 431 7.03 11.17 -14.02
C ARG A 431 5.74 11.22 -14.87
N TYR A 432 5.12 10.05 -15.06
CA TYR A 432 3.88 9.82 -15.82
C TYR A 432 3.94 10.03 -17.34
N HIS A 433 5.11 10.36 -17.90
CA HIS A 433 5.31 10.44 -19.35
C HIS A 433 5.92 9.14 -19.88
N ILE A 434 5.49 8.73 -21.07
CA ILE A 434 5.94 7.48 -21.69
C ILE A 434 6.95 7.77 -22.79
N LEU A 435 8.05 7.02 -22.78
CA LEU A 435 9.15 7.14 -23.74
C LEU A 435 8.78 6.39 -25.03
N GLU A 436 8.59 7.14 -26.12
CA GLU A 436 8.38 6.61 -27.47
C GLU A 436 9.67 6.82 -28.28
N GLY A 437 10.39 5.73 -28.59
CA GLY A 437 11.67 5.76 -29.32
C GLY A 437 12.83 5.11 -28.56
N PRO A 438 14.09 5.32 -28.99
CA PRO A 438 15.26 4.69 -28.38
C PRO A 438 15.65 5.36 -27.05
N GLU A 439 15.76 4.58 -25.98
CA GLU A 439 16.16 5.07 -24.64
C GLU A 439 17.62 5.56 -24.59
N THR A 440 18.51 4.94 -25.38
CA THR A 440 19.93 5.29 -25.46
C THR A 440 20.25 5.87 -26.83
N VAL A 441 20.93 7.01 -26.88
CA VAL A 441 21.40 7.63 -28.12
C VAL A 441 22.92 7.68 -28.15
N HIS A 442 23.49 7.57 -29.35
CA HIS A 442 24.93 7.47 -29.58
C HIS A 442 25.43 8.67 -30.38
N CYS A 443 26.63 9.13 -30.05
CA CYS A 443 27.37 10.11 -30.83
C CYS A 443 28.07 9.42 -32.00
N VAL A 444 27.60 9.66 -33.22
CA VAL A 444 28.15 9.08 -34.45
C VAL A 444 28.51 10.23 -35.39
N GLN A 445 29.81 10.34 -35.75
CA GLN A 445 30.31 11.34 -36.70
C GLN A 445 29.86 12.78 -36.37
N GLY A 446 30.03 13.19 -35.11
CA GLY A 446 29.68 14.54 -34.64
C GLY A 446 28.19 14.82 -34.48
N LYS A 447 27.29 13.85 -34.70
CA LYS A 447 25.84 13.99 -34.47
C LYS A 447 25.26 12.90 -33.57
N TRP A 448 24.25 13.26 -32.78
CA TRP A 448 23.49 12.29 -31.99
C TRP A 448 22.51 11.50 -32.88
N THR A 449 22.35 10.21 -32.61
CA THR A 449 21.30 9.37 -33.22
C THR A 449 19.89 9.85 -32.83
N ALA A 450 18.86 9.32 -33.51
CA ALA A 450 17.47 9.73 -33.31
C ALA A 450 17.07 9.72 -31.82
N GLN A 451 16.45 10.82 -31.37
CA GLN A 451 16.08 11.04 -29.97
C GLN A 451 14.69 10.45 -29.67
N PRO A 452 14.42 10.05 -28.41
CA PRO A 452 13.09 9.63 -28.00
C PRO A 452 12.17 10.83 -27.77
N THR A 453 10.86 10.58 -27.88
CA THR A 453 9.80 11.53 -27.55
C THR A 453 9.11 11.11 -26.25
N CYS A 454 8.92 12.05 -25.33
CA CYS A 454 8.14 11.82 -24.12
C CYS A 454 6.68 12.21 -24.36
N LEU A 455 5.81 11.21 -24.50
CA LEU A 455 4.37 11.42 -24.67
C LEU A 455 3.74 11.90 -23.36
N GLU A 456 2.88 12.91 -23.46
CA GLU A 456 2.14 13.46 -22.32
C GLU A 456 1.01 12.50 -21.88
N PRO A 457 0.75 12.38 -20.56
CA PRO A 457 -0.40 11.63 -20.05
C PRO A 457 -1.72 12.31 -20.44
N CYS A 458 -2.83 11.58 -20.35
CA CYS A 458 -4.14 12.17 -20.56
C CYS A 458 -4.62 12.89 -19.30
N THR A 459 -5.08 14.13 -19.43
CA THR A 459 -5.70 14.87 -18.33
C THR A 459 -7.22 14.90 -18.50
N LEU A 460 -7.97 14.56 -17.45
CA LEU A 460 -9.41 14.73 -17.42
C LEU A 460 -9.78 16.21 -17.47
N ASN A 461 -10.68 16.60 -18.38
CA ASN A 461 -11.25 17.94 -18.44
C ASN A 461 -12.62 17.93 -17.76
N VAL A 462 -12.70 18.61 -16.62
CA VAL A 462 -13.92 18.67 -15.79
C VAL A 462 -15.07 19.38 -16.51
N ASP A 463 -14.76 20.38 -17.35
CA ASP A 463 -15.78 21.11 -18.10
C ASP A 463 -16.41 20.21 -19.17
N ASP A 464 -15.61 19.42 -19.88
CA ASP A 464 -16.11 18.46 -20.88
C ASP A 464 -16.95 17.36 -20.24
N VAL A 465 -16.57 16.88 -19.06
CA VAL A 465 -17.36 15.91 -18.28
C VAL A 465 -18.72 16.51 -17.89
N SER A 466 -18.71 17.77 -17.45
CA SER A 466 -19.95 18.44 -17.05
C SER A 466 -20.87 18.73 -18.24
N ASN A 467 -20.33 19.31 -19.32
CA ASN A 467 -21.06 19.70 -20.53
C ASN A 467 -21.69 18.50 -21.25
N ASN A 468 -21.08 17.32 -21.12
CA ASN A 468 -21.58 16.09 -21.70
C ASN A 468 -22.57 15.32 -20.81
N ASN A 469 -22.92 15.86 -19.63
CA ASN A 469 -23.81 15.24 -18.64
C ASN A 469 -23.36 13.85 -18.20
N ILE A 470 -22.05 13.68 -18.04
CA ILE A 470 -21.42 12.42 -17.61
C ILE A 470 -20.66 12.64 -16.31
N GLU A 471 -20.36 11.55 -15.64
CA GLU A 471 -19.48 11.46 -14.49
C GLU A 471 -18.67 10.16 -14.59
N MET A 472 -17.52 10.07 -13.92
CA MET A 472 -16.74 8.84 -13.95
C MET A 472 -17.43 7.76 -13.11
N LYS A 473 -17.49 6.52 -13.62
CA LYS A 473 -18.07 5.36 -12.93
C LYS A 473 -17.34 5.06 -11.61
N TRP A 474 -16.03 5.29 -11.60
CA TRP A 474 -15.16 5.13 -10.44
C TRP A 474 -14.41 6.45 -10.20
N ARG A 475 -14.42 6.96 -8.97
CA ARG A 475 -13.64 8.14 -8.57
C ARG A 475 -12.48 7.69 -7.69
N LEU A 476 -11.29 7.52 -8.26
CA LEU A 476 -10.05 7.47 -7.49
C LEU A 476 -9.69 8.91 -7.11
N GLU A 477 -9.58 9.17 -5.81
CA GLU A 477 -9.43 10.52 -5.29
C GLU A 477 -8.05 11.11 -5.68
N GLY A 478 -8.06 12.13 -6.55
CA GLY A 478 -6.85 12.89 -6.95
C GLY A 478 -6.18 12.48 -8.26
N GLU A 479 -6.65 11.43 -8.96
CA GLU A 479 -6.12 11.05 -10.28
C GLU A 479 -6.90 11.75 -11.40
N LEU A 480 -6.39 12.89 -11.86
CA LEU A 480 -6.83 13.53 -13.11
C LEU A 480 -5.95 13.11 -14.30
N PHE A 481 -4.91 12.31 -14.07
CA PHE A 481 -3.91 11.91 -15.05
C PHE A 481 -4.00 10.41 -15.30
N PHE A 482 -4.21 10.03 -16.55
CA PHE A 482 -4.24 8.63 -16.98
C PHE A 482 -3.04 8.34 -17.86
N LEU A 483 -2.40 7.21 -17.61
CA LEU A 483 -1.30 6.72 -18.42
C LEU A 483 -1.82 6.30 -19.79
N HIS A 484 -0.93 6.30 -20.78
CA HIS A 484 -1.30 5.87 -22.12
C HIS A 484 -1.72 4.39 -22.10
N GLY A 485 -2.89 4.10 -22.68
CA GLY A 485 -3.48 2.77 -22.66
C GLY A 485 -4.54 2.54 -21.59
N ASP A 486 -4.61 3.41 -20.57
CA ASP A 486 -5.62 3.33 -19.51
C ASP A 486 -7.03 3.53 -20.06
N THR A 487 -7.99 2.76 -19.54
CA THR A 487 -9.41 2.85 -19.90
C THR A 487 -10.20 3.49 -18.77
N ILE A 488 -11.03 4.48 -19.10
CA ILE A 488 -11.85 5.24 -18.16
C ILE A 488 -13.32 4.97 -18.47
N ASP A 489 -14.05 4.52 -17.46
CA ASP A 489 -15.49 4.30 -17.57
C ASP A 489 -16.25 5.53 -17.09
N PHE A 490 -17.15 6.04 -17.92
CA PHE A 490 -18.11 7.09 -17.59
C PHE A 490 -19.52 6.52 -17.39
N VAL A 491 -20.33 7.21 -16.60
CA VAL A 491 -21.77 7.01 -16.44
C VAL A 491 -22.48 8.34 -16.69
N CYS A 492 -23.74 8.30 -17.11
CA CYS A 492 -24.52 9.53 -17.27
C CYS A 492 -24.93 10.07 -15.90
N LYS A 493 -24.92 11.40 -15.75
CA LYS A 493 -25.44 12.07 -14.55
C LYS A 493 -26.93 11.75 -14.38
N GLN A 494 -27.40 11.80 -13.14
CA GLN A 494 -28.79 11.53 -12.79
C GLN A 494 -29.77 12.35 -13.66
N GLY A 495 -30.71 11.66 -14.31
CA GLY A 495 -31.69 12.25 -15.24
C GLY A 495 -31.25 12.31 -16.71
N TYR A 496 -30.02 11.89 -17.03
CA TYR A 496 -29.47 11.83 -18.39
C TYR A 496 -29.12 10.40 -18.79
N TYR A 497 -29.21 10.10 -20.09
CA TYR A 497 -29.03 8.75 -20.65
C TYR A 497 -28.25 8.81 -21.97
N LEU A 498 -27.58 7.71 -22.35
CA LEU A 498 -26.95 7.62 -23.66
C LEU A 498 -28.02 7.69 -24.76
N SER A 499 -27.77 8.50 -25.80
CA SER A 499 -28.64 8.52 -26.98
C SER A 499 -28.81 7.11 -27.55
N SER A 500 -30.00 6.75 -28.01
CA SER A 500 -30.29 5.43 -28.60
C SER A 500 -29.50 5.14 -29.89
N SER A 501 -28.90 6.17 -30.49
CA SER A 501 -27.96 6.06 -31.62
C SER A 501 -26.52 5.68 -31.20
N SER A 502 -26.23 5.67 -29.90
CA SER A 502 -24.90 5.56 -29.32
C SER A 502 -24.70 4.16 -28.72
N ARG A 503 -23.58 3.49 -29.04
CA ARG A 503 -23.27 2.15 -28.51
C ARG A 503 -22.75 2.25 -27.07
N GLN A 504 -23.12 1.31 -26.20
CA GLN A 504 -22.65 1.23 -24.80
C GLN A 504 -21.11 1.23 -24.66
N SER A 505 -20.41 0.73 -25.69
CA SER A 505 -18.94 0.79 -25.80
C SER A 505 -18.35 2.21 -25.91
N GLN A 506 -19.18 3.26 -25.99
CA GLN A 506 -18.73 4.66 -26.01
C GLN A 506 -18.55 5.25 -24.60
N LEU A 507 -19.08 4.60 -23.56
CA LEU A 507 -18.88 5.02 -22.17
C LEU A 507 -17.50 4.67 -21.62
N THR A 508 -16.79 3.72 -22.23
CA THR A 508 -15.41 3.37 -21.90
C THR A 508 -14.46 4.05 -22.88
N VAL A 509 -13.61 4.93 -22.37
CA VAL A 509 -12.70 5.78 -23.16
C VAL A 509 -11.26 5.42 -22.84
N GLN A 510 -10.46 5.12 -23.85
CA GLN A 510 -9.04 4.82 -23.66
C GLN A 510 -8.17 6.07 -23.86
N CYS A 511 -7.18 6.28 -22.99
CA CYS A 511 -6.18 7.32 -23.13
C CYS A 511 -5.26 7.05 -24.32
N THR A 512 -5.39 7.85 -25.38
CA THR A 512 -4.59 7.70 -26.61
C THR A 512 -3.81 8.97 -26.93
N ARG A 513 -2.47 8.90 -26.89
CA ARG A 513 -1.55 10.02 -27.19
C ARG A 513 -1.92 11.31 -26.44
N GLY A 514 -2.22 11.20 -25.13
CA GLY A 514 -2.59 12.34 -24.28
C GLY A 514 -4.00 12.91 -24.49
N LYS A 515 -4.87 12.23 -25.26
CA LYS A 515 -6.25 12.69 -25.54
C LYS A 515 -7.31 11.70 -25.07
N LEU A 516 -8.39 12.26 -24.50
CA LEU A 516 -9.62 11.57 -24.12
C LEU A 516 -10.77 12.04 -25.00
N ARG A 517 -11.63 11.10 -25.41
CA ARG A 517 -12.83 11.40 -26.20
C ARG A 517 -14.07 11.13 -25.35
N TYR A 518 -14.75 12.18 -24.90
CA TYR A 518 -15.86 12.07 -23.96
C TYR A 518 -17.17 11.57 -24.62
N PRO A 519 -17.93 10.67 -23.95
CA PRO A 519 -19.31 10.33 -24.33
C PRO A 519 -20.29 11.46 -24.00
N THR A 520 -21.51 11.42 -24.54
CA THR A 520 -22.54 12.46 -24.31
C THR A 520 -23.88 11.84 -23.91
N CYS A 521 -24.54 12.40 -22.88
CA CYS A 521 -25.85 11.96 -22.37
C CYS A 521 -26.94 13.04 -22.48
N ILE A 522 -28.19 12.61 -22.70
CA ILE A 522 -29.39 13.43 -22.97
C ILE A 522 -30.53 13.12 -21.98
N MET A 523 -31.39 14.09 -21.63
CA MET A 523 -32.55 13.89 -20.74
C MET A 523 -33.73 13.19 -21.45
N LYS A 524 -34.53 12.38 -20.73
CA LYS A 524 -35.77 11.76 -21.24
C LYS A 524 -36.94 11.93 -20.25
N ASP A 525 -38.14 12.25 -20.78
CA ASP A 525 -39.36 12.64 -20.03
C ASP A 525 -39.99 11.52 -19.16
N PRO A 526 -40.72 11.85 -18.05
CA PRO A 526 -41.12 10.89 -17.02
C PRO A 526 -42.61 10.48 -17.08
N LYS A 527 -42.87 9.16 -17.07
CA LYS A 527 -43.93 8.41 -16.34
C LYS A 527 -44.16 7.05 -17.01
N GLU A 528 -43.70 5.96 -16.41
CA GLU A 528 -44.09 4.59 -16.81
C GLU A 528 -43.86 3.60 -15.66
N LYS A 529 -44.47 2.41 -15.72
CA LYS A 529 -44.20 1.26 -14.84
C LYS A 529 -42.98 0.50 -15.36
N CYS A 530 -42.28 -0.27 -14.53
CA CYS A 530 -41.15 -1.05 -15.02
C CYS A 530 -41.64 -2.33 -15.71
N GLY A 531 -41.04 -2.65 -16.86
CA GLY A 531 -41.19 -3.98 -17.49
C GLY A 531 -40.42 -5.05 -16.72
N SER A 532 -40.21 -6.22 -17.33
CA SER A 532 -39.42 -7.29 -16.69
C SER A 532 -38.00 -6.82 -16.29
N PRO A 533 -37.44 -7.36 -15.18
CA PRO A 533 -36.12 -6.96 -14.70
C PRO A 533 -35.02 -7.18 -15.74
N PRO A 534 -33.95 -6.34 -15.76
CA PRO A 534 -32.85 -6.48 -16.69
C PRO A 534 -32.18 -7.87 -16.58
N VAL A 535 -31.92 -8.51 -17.71
CA VAL A 535 -31.15 -9.76 -17.72
C VAL A 535 -29.67 -9.43 -17.58
N ILE A 536 -29.02 -10.02 -16.58
CA ILE A 536 -27.57 -9.89 -16.38
C ILE A 536 -26.84 -11.11 -16.93
N LYS A 537 -25.59 -10.93 -17.36
CA LYS A 537 -24.74 -12.05 -17.77
C LYS A 537 -24.25 -12.79 -16.53
N ASN A 538 -24.18 -14.12 -16.63
CA ASN A 538 -23.65 -15.00 -15.57
C ASN A 538 -24.38 -14.89 -14.22
N GLY A 539 -25.65 -14.50 -14.24
CA GLY A 539 -26.52 -14.43 -13.06
C GLY A 539 -27.99 -14.48 -13.44
N ASP A 540 -28.87 -14.58 -12.44
CA ASP A 540 -30.32 -14.68 -12.62
C ASP A 540 -31.06 -13.96 -11.48
N VAL A 541 -32.33 -13.64 -11.71
CA VAL A 541 -33.23 -13.02 -10.74
C VAL A 541 -33.83 -14.08 -9.82
N ILE A 542 -33.77 -13.83 -8.52
CA ILE A 542 -34.46 -14.59 -7.48
C ILE A 542 -35.87 -14.03 -7.30
N GLY A 543 -36.90 -14.85 -7.58
CA GLY A 543 -38.30 -14.51 -7.31
C GLY A 543 -39.25 -14.65 -8.52
N PRO A 544 -40.53 -14.24 -8.37
CA PRO A 544 -41.54 -14.37 -9.42
C PRO A 544 -41.25 -13.44 -10.60
N ARG A 545 -41.24 -13.99 -11.82
CA ARG A 545 -41.01 -13.25 -13.08
C ARG A 545 -42.33 -12.70 -13.60
N LEU A 546 -42.64 -11.46 -13.25
CA LEU A 546 -43.80 -10.73 -13.77
C LEU A 546 -43.42 -9.99 -15.06
N THR A 547 -44.41 -9.67 -15.88
CA THR A 547 -44.22 -8.83 -17.08
C THR A 547 -44.17 -7.34 -16.76
N GLU A 548 -44.72 -6.94 -15.61
CA GLU A 548 -44.79 -5.54 -15.15
C GLU A 548 -44.62 -5.46 -13.63
N TYR A 549 -43.93 -4.41 -13.16
CA TYR A 549 -43.67 -4.12 -11.76
C TYR A 549 -44.05 -2.67 -11.43
N GLU A 550 -44.72 -2.48 -10.29
CA GLU A 550 -45.11 -1.16 -9.79
C GLU A 550 -43.89 -0.35 -9.33
N ASN A 551 -44.05 0.98 -9.30
CA ASN A 551 -43.04 1.87 -8.75
C ASN A 551 -42.69 1.48 -7.30
N ASP A 552 -41.39 1.51 -6.98
CA ASP A 552 -40.75 1.12 -5.71
C ASP A 552 -40.73 -0.40 -5.42
N SER A 553 -41.15 -1.26 -6.36
CA SER A 553 -40.99 -2.72 -6.27
C SER A 553 -39.51 -3.11 -6.33
N SER A 554 -39.11 -4.21 -5.68
CA SER A 554 -37.73 -4.72 -5.77
C SER A 554 -37.64 -6.18 -6.20
N VAL A 555 -36.50 -6.53 -6.80
CA VAL A 555 -36.12 -7.90 -7.15
C VAL A 555 -34.68 -8.15 -6.75
N GLU A 556 -34.35 -9.39 -6.41
CA GLU A 556 -32.99 -9.78 -6.05
C GLU A 556 -32.32 -10.56 -7.18
N TYR A 557 -31.01 -10.43 -7.29
CA TYR A 557 -30.17 -11.11 -8.27
C TYR A 557 -29.15 -12.01 -7.56
N THR A 558 -28.85 -13.13 -8.19
CA THR A 558 -27.79 -14.06 -7.80
C THR A 558 -26.86 -14.33 -8.98
N CYS A 559 -25.60 -14.60 -8.70
CA CYS A 559 -24.63 -14.98 -9.72
C CYS A 559 -24.52 -16.51 -9.82
N PHE A 560 -24.16 -17.00 -11.00
CA PHE A 560 -23.85 -18.42 -11.20
C PHE A 560 -22.59 -18.81 -10.41
N ASP A 561 -22.42 -20.11 -10.16
CA ASP A 561 -21.34 -20.63 -9.32
C ASP A 561 -19.97 -20.05 -9.69
N HIS A 562 -19.21 -19.67 -8.67
CA HIS A 562 -17.87 -19.07 -8.75
C HIS A 562 -17.79 -17.67 -9.38
N HIS A 563 -18.91 -17.06 -9.74
CA HIS A 563 -18.94 -15.67 -10.19
C HIS A 563 -19.13 -14.73 -9.00
N PHE A 564 -18.41 -13.62 -9.05
CA PHE A 564 -18.43 -12.64 -7.97
C PHE A 564 -19.53 -11.59 -8.22
N LEU A 565 -20.47 -11.43 -7.28
CA LEU A 565 -21.53 -10.43 -7.36
C LEU A 565 -20.98 -9.06 -6.99
N GLN A 566 -20.93 -8.15 -7.96
CA GLN A 566 -20.48 -6.78 -7.79
C GLN A 566 -21.65 -5.81 -7.93
N GLY A 567 -22.00 -5.14 -6.83
CA GLY A 567 -23.11 -4.19 -6.76
C GLY A 567 -24.18 -4.64 -5.78
N SER A 568 -25.30 -3.90 -5.74
CA SER A 568 -26.46 -4.29 -4.92
C SER A 568 -27.08 -5.54 -5.50
N ASN A 569 -27.23 -6.59 -4.69
CA ASN A 569 -27.99 -7.78 -5.09
C ASN A 569 -29.48 -7.46 -5.22
N THR A 570 -29.99 -6.40 -4.60
CA THR A 570 -31.38 -5.94 -4.72
C THR A 570 -31.50 -4.75 -5.67
N VAL A 571 -32.46 -4.81 -6.58
CA VAL A 571 -32.71 -3.82 -7.63
C VAL A 571 -34.15 -3.32 -7.51
N TYR A 572 -34.35 -2.01 -7.58
CA TYR A 572 -35.63 -1.35 -7.34
C TYR A 572 -36.20 -0.77 -8.64
N CYS A 573 -37.51 -0.84 -8.84
CA CYS A 573 -38.22 -0.14 -9.89
C CYS A 573 -38.46 1.29 -9.43
N SER A 574 -37.98 2.30 -10.16
CA SER A 574 -38.26 3.70 -9.87
C SER A 574 -38.53 4.46 -11.16
N ASN A 575 -39.72 5.09 -11.24
CA ASN A 575 -40.25 5.86 -12.36
C ASN A 575 -40.18 5.14 -13.72
N GLY A 576 -40.41 3.83 -13.74
CA GLY A 576 -40.48 3.03 -14.97
C GLY A 576 -39.16 2.43 -15.42
N GLN A 577 -38.09 2.64 -14.64
CA GLN A 577 -36.79 2.03 -14.86
C GLN A 577 -36.33 1.27 -13.61
N TRP A 578 -35.70 0.14 -13.86
CA TRP A 578 -34.97 -0.56 -12.82
C TRP A 578 -33.69 0.20 -12.48
N THR A 579 -33.36 0.28 -11.18
CA THR A 579 -32.04 0.72 -10.73
C THR A 579 -30.97 -0.20 -11.31
N THR A 580 -29.72 0.24 -11.31
CA THR A 580 -28.63 -0.53 -11.93
C THR A 580 -28.54 -1.94 -11.32
N PRO A 581 -28.65 -3.01 -12.13
CA PRO A 581 -28.51 -4.37 -11.64
C PRO A 581 -27.04 -4.72 -11.34
N PRO A 582 -26.76 -5.73 -10.49
CA PRO A 582 -25.39 -6.12 -10.17
C PRO A 582 -24.70 -6.78 -11.37
N ASP A 583 -23.38 -6.67 -11.41
CA ASP A 583 -22.53 -7.34 -12.38
C ASP A 583 -22.01 -8.65 -11.78
N CYS A 584 -22.21 -9.78 -12.46
CA CYS A 584 -21.61 -11.05 -12.09
C CYS A 584 -20.26 -11.21 -12.81
N ILE A 585 -19.19 -10.91 -12.07
CA ILE A 585 -17.83 -10.94 -12.60
C ILE A 585 -17.36 -12.39 -12.75
N GLU A 586 -16.82 -12.70 -13.91
CA GLU A 586 -16.20 -14.00 -14.18
C GLU A 586 -14.95 -14.22 -13.30
N PRO A 587 -14.78 -15.42 -12.74
CA PRO A 587 -13.55 -15.78 -12.07
C PRO A 587 -12.40 -15.90 -13.07
N CYS A 588 -11.18 -15.70 -12.60
CA CYS A 588 -10.01 -15.97 -13.42
C CYS A 588 -9.71 -17.47 -13.47
N THR A 589 -9.42 -17.97 -14.67
CA THR A 589 -8.94 -19.34 -14.88
C THR A 589 -7.48 -19.35 -15.28
N LEU A 590 -6.71 -20.33 -14.78
CA LEU A 590 -5.31 -20.48 -15.17
C LEU A 590 -5.16 -21.16 -16.53
N SER A 591 -4.47 -20.51 -17.46
CA SER A 591 -4.07 -21.12 -18.73
C SER A 591 -2.70 -21.77 -18.62
N LYS A 592 -2.68 -23.11 -18.66
CA LYS A 592 -1.44 -23.91 -18.63
C LYS A 592 -0.53 -23.61 -19.83
N GLU A 593 -1.11 -23.42 -21.01
CA GLU A 593 -0.38 -23.07 -22.24
C GLU A 593 0.33 -21.71 -22.13
N VAL A 594 -0.33 -20.70 -21.56
CA VAL A 594 0.26 -19.36 -21.37
C VAL A 594 1.36 -19.40 -20.32
N MET A 595 1.15 -20.14 -19.23
CA MET A 595 2.18 -20.35 -18.21
C MET A 595 3.41 -21.04 -18.79
N ASP A 596 3.21 -22.08 -19.60
CA ASP A 596 4.29 -22.80 -20.24
C ASP A 596 5.08 -21.90 -21.19
N LYS A 597 4.39 -21.11 -22.02
CA LYS A 597 4.99 -20.13 -22.94
C LYS A 597 5.81 -19.05 -22.23
N ASN A 598 5.38 -18.63 -21.04
CA ASN A 598 6.06 -17.60 -20.25
C ASN A 598 7.11 -18.17 -19.27
N ASN A 599 7.38 -19.48 -19.32
CA ASN A 599 8.27 -20.20 -18.42
C ASN A 599 7.90 -20.02 -16.95
N LEU A 600 6.59 -20.09 -16.65
CA LEU A 600 6.03 -19.94 -15.31
C LEU A 600 5.54 -21.27 -14.76
N ILE A 601 5.57 -21.37 -13.44
CA ILE A 601 4.83 -22.32 -12.63
C ILE A 601 4.14 -21.54 -11.50
N LEU A 602 3.08 -22.09 -10.93
CA LEU A 602 2.50 -21.49 -9.73
C LEU A 602 3.49 -21.63 -8.58
N ARG A 603 3.58 -20.60 -7.76
CA ARG A 603 4.37 -20.64 -6.52
C ARG A 603 3.79 -21.65 -5.52
N TRP A 604 2.49 -21.92 -5.63
CA TRP A 604 1.75 -22.85 -4.77
C TRP A 604 0.87 -23.78 -5.63
N SER A 605 0.81 -25.06 -5.26
CA SER A 605 -0.20 -25.99 -5.79
C SER A 605 -1.51 -25.72 -5.06
N PHE A 606 -2.53 -25.25 -5.78
CA PHE A 606 -3.89 -25.21 -5.26
C PHE A 606 -4.50 -26.58 -5.53
N ASP A 607 -4.81 -27.35 -4.49
CA ASP A 607 -5.51 -28.64 -4.64
C ASP A 607 -6.81 -28.41 -5.45
N ASP A 608 -6.79 -28.79 -6.73
CA ASP A 608 -7.88 -28.72 -7.73
C ASP A 608 -8.65 -27.40 -7.90
N LYS A 609 -8.12 -26.26 -7.42
CA LYS A 609 -8.75 -24.94 -7.62
C LYS A 609 -8.48 -24.39 -9.02
N SER A 610 -9.42 -24.61 -9.94
CA SER A 610 -9.34 -24.13 -11.34
C SER A 610 -9.82 -22.68 -11.54
N TYR A 611 -10.40 -22.04 -10.51
CA TYR A 611 -11.03 -20.72 -10.58
C TYR A 611 -10.61 -19.84 -9.39
N PHE A 612 -10.33 -18.56 -9.67
CA PHE A 612 -9.94 -17.54 -8.70
C PHE A 612 -10.93 -16.38 -8.74
N PHE A 613 -11.42 -15.94 -7.59
CA PHE A 613 -12.40 -14.86 -7.53
C PHE A 613 -11.75 -13.51 -7.86
N HIS A 614 -12.57 -12.55 -8.28
CA HIS A 614 -12.09 -11.19 -8.50
C HIS A 614 -11.47 -10.62 -7.21
N GLY A 615 -10.26 -10.08 -7.31
CA GLY A 615 -9.50 -9.55 -6.19
C GLY A 615 -8.54 -10.56 -5.54
N ASP A 616 -8.67 -11.86 -5.85
CA ASP A 616 -7.73 -12.89 -5.40
C ASP A 616 -6.34 -12.66 -5.98
N TYR A 617 -5.31 -12.97 -5.21
CA TYR A 617 -3.93 -12.89 -5.68
C TYR A 617 -3.39 -14.28 -6.00
N ILE A 618 -2.80 -14.40 -7.19
CA ILE A 618 -2.11 -15.60 -7.65
C ILE A 618 -0.63 -15.28 -7.77
N GLU A 619 0.19 -16.14 -7.18
CA GLU A 619 1.64 -16.00 -7.22
C GLU A 619 2.25 -17.00 -8.18
N PHE A 620 3.04 -16.47 -9.11
CA PHE A 620 3.81 -17.24 -10.08
C PHE A 620 5.28 -17.25 -9.69
N GLN A 621 6.00 -18.24 -10.18
CA GLN A 621 7.46 -18.30 -10.13
C GLN A 621 7.99 -18.82 -11.47
N CYS A 622 9.25 -18.53 -11.77
CA CYS A 622 9.87 -19.04 -12.99
C CYS A 622 10.13 -20.55 -12.91
N LYS A 623 10.05 -21.23 -14.05
CA LYS A 623 10.55 -22.61 -14.21
C LYS A 623 12.06 -22.65 -13.94
N GLU A 624 12.57 -23.84 -13.64
CA GLU A 624 14.00 -24.06 -13.45
C GLU A 624 14.83 -23.43 -14.59
N ASN A 625 15.97 -22.83 -14.22
CA ASN A 625 16.90 -22.14 -15.12
C ASN A 625 16.37 -20.87 -15.80
N HIS A 626 15.20 -20.39 -15.43
CA HIS A 626 14.64 -19.12 -15.89
C HIS A 626 14.53 -18.12 -14.73
N TYR A 627 14.63 -16.82 -15.03
CA TYR A 627 14.48 -15.73 -14.06
C TYR A 627 13.58 -14.64 -14.61
N GLY A 628 13.02 -13.80 -13.73
CA GLY A 628 12.19 -12.68 -14.16
C GLY A 628 12.93 -11.80 -15.14
N ALA A 629 12.27 -11.39 -16.22
CA ALA A 629 12.88 -10.46 -17.17
C ALA A 629 13.45 -9.24 -16.42
N PRO A 630 14.52 -8.59 -16.92
CA PRO A 630 15.23 -7.52 -16.18
C PRO A 630 14.35 -6.33 -15.75
N SER A 631 13.18 -6.16 -16.34
CA SER A 631 12.17 -5.15 -16.02
C SER A 631 11.14 -5.59 -14.96
N THR A 632 11.16 -6.85 -14.53
CA THR A 632 10.12 -7.48 -13.70
C THR A 632 10.52 -7.44 -12.24
N SER A 633 9.76 -6.70 -11.42
CA SER A 633 9.98 -6.59 -9.96
C SER A 633 9.48 -7.83 -9.22
N VAL A 634 9.91 -8.01 -7.96
CA VAL A 634 9.42 -9.12 -7.09
C VAL A 634 7.91 -9.03 -6.85
N PHE A 635 7.33 -7.83 -6.92
CA PHE A 635 5.89 -7.62 -6.77
C PHE A 635 5.09 -8.02 -8.02
N ASP A 636 5.73 -8.09 -9.18
CA ASP A 636 5.07 -8.39 -10.46
C ASP A 636 4.73 -9.88 -10.59
N PHE A 637 5.33 -10.74 -9.76
CA PHE A 637 5.04 -12.17 -9.69
C PHE A 637 3.79 -12.50 -8.87
N ARG A 638 3.24 -11.52 -8.15
CA ARG A 638 1.99 -11.60 -7.41
C ARG A 638 0.92 -10.83 -8.18
N VAL A 639 0.09 -11.55 -8.92
CA VAL A 639 -0.88 -11.00 -9.86
C VAL A 639 -2.27 -11.08 -9.26
N GLN A 640 -3.01 -9.99 -9.27
CA GLN A 640 -4.39 -9.98 -8.83
C GLN A 640 -5.33 -10.40 -9.97
N CYS A 641 -6.31 -11.25 -9.69
CA CYS A 641 -7.40 -11.57 -10.60
C CYS A 641 -8.27 -10.32 -10.80
N SER A 642 -8.26 -9.77 -12.01
CA SER A 642 -9.02 -8.58 -12.36
C SER A 642 -10.02 -8.90 -13.46
N ARG A 643 -11.31 -8.97 -13.10
CA ARG A 643 -12.44 -9.17 -14.03
C ARG A 643 -12.25 -10.36 -14.99
N GLY A 644 -11.89 -11.53 -14.44
CA GLY A 644 -11.64 -12.75 -15.22
C GLY A 644 -10.30 -12.80 -15.96
N GLN A 645 -9.47 -11.76 -15.87
CA GLN A 645 -8.17 -11.68 -16.54
C GLN A 645 -6.99 -11.76 -15.57
N LEU A 646 -5.94 -12.46 -16.01
CA LEU A 646 -4.65 -12.57 -15.33
C LEU A 646 -3.52 -12.09 -16.23
N THR A 647 -2.73 -11.16 -15.69
CA THR A 647 -1.52 -10.68 -16.35
C THR A 647 -0.35 -11.56 -15.98
N TYR A 648 0.01 -12.51 -16.84
CA TYR A 648 1.08 -13.46 -16.55
C TYR A 648 2.46 -12.78 -16.58
N PRO A 649 3.31 -12.99 -15.55
CA PRO A 649 4.70 -12.57 -15.59
C PRO A 649 5.47 -13.24 -16.73
N ARG A 650 6.68 -12.77 -17.03
CA ARG A 650 7.52 -13.40 -18.04
C ARG A 650 8.91 -13.71 -17.50
N CYS A 651 9.33 -14.95 -17.69
CA CYS A 651 10.65 -15.42 -17.33
C CYS A 651 11.50 -15.69 -18.57
N VAL A 652 12.78 -15.33 -18.49
CA VAL A 652 13.80 -15.50 -19.53
C VAL A 652 14.85 -16.51 -19.08
N GLU A 653 15.43 -17.22 -20.04
CA GLU A 653 16.42 -18.26 -19.79
C GLU A 653 17.76 -17.62 -19.38
N ARG A 654 18.50 -18.26 -18.45
CA ARG A 654 19.87 -17.86 -18.12
C ARG A 654 20.76 -18.00 -19.36
N GLY A 655 21.22 -16.88 -19.91
CA GLY A 655 22.33 -16.86 -20.86
C GLY A 655 23.54 -17.53 -20.21
N ARG A 656 24.13 -18.51 -20.91
CA ARG A 656 25.33 -19.23 -20.49
C ARG A 656 26.53 -18.31 -20.35
#